data_AF-A0A8G1J3T4-F1
#
_entry.id   AF-A0A8G1J3T4-F1
#
_cell.length_a   1.000
_cell.length_b   1.000
_cell.length_c   1.000
_cell.angle_alpha   90.00
_cell.angle_beta   90.00
_cell.angle_gamma   90.00
#
_symmetry.space_group_name_H-M   'P 1'
#
loop_
_entity.id
_entity.type
_entity.pdbx_description
1 polymer ?
#
loop_
_entity_poly.entity_id
_entity_poly.type
_entity_poly.pdbx_seq_one_letter_code
_entity_poly.pdbx_strand_id
1 'polypeptide(L)'
;MERQVRERRRRLRALAAGTGALIIPAALAFAQPASAQDDGTVVYAADFEDGTVGDWVPRGPVTLAVEDGSLLTTGRSADWHGPSIDLTGLIAPGARYEIAVDVRFDADGDGEAISTTVQREADGETSYDSVVYQAAAGADWTRLSGEYSITSAADALTFYVESPTPEASYWIDDFQIVELAPPGVDPDIPSLKDVLADDFRIGAAVDPRDLADPSAQLLSKHFNQITAENHMKPDAIQPTEGEFTFDAADELVDYAEANGMEVYGHTFLWHTGQVPEWWFQYPEGHARAGEPLGSSDEDRQIMLDRLEAHIGALAEHYGDRIWAWDVVNEVISDNNAQVHRQSRWFEIFEGPEYVSHAFRIAREQFDAVGATDVKLFINDYGTENPGKRDNLYDLVAQMLADGVPVDGVGHQTHINLNTSIDQVEQSIDKFAELGVLQAVTELDVAIGAPAEGEDFPEYEDRLIEQGHYYRDLFAMYREHGDQLESVTVWGLHDGRSWLRSMSTPRPLESPLPFSDTLQAKWAYWGIVDPDRLPDLPDNEEPDYARVQVPLAETAPGIDGEKDAAWDEAATVATDVTVEGSAEGAKADVSLMWDDTALYALFEVTDPQLDESSPNPWEQDSVELFLNPGNTREGGYGEADGQYRVSFTNAVSVGGNGPEAGEITSAAAVTETGYRVEMAIALADEHTEIGAEHGLELQVNDGTDGVRTAVHTWYDPTGLSWNTNANWGIAELVEDVEDGNGGGGKLPTTGVGLTVAIAGAAALAVAGLATLILLRRRRTAANWGE
;
A
#
# COMPACT_ATOMS: atom_id res chain seq x y z
N MET A 1 36.56 5.01 53.56
CA MET A 1 37.75 5.81 53.21
C MET A 1 37.56 6.18 51.75
N GLU A 2 37.21 7.38 51.33
CA GLU A 2 36.86 8.64 51.96
C GLU A 2 35.70 9.16 51.08
N ARG A 3 34.55 9.45 51.69
CA ARG A 3 34.04 10.82 51.80
C ARG A 3 33.85 11.51 50.45
N GLN A 4 32.60 11.85 50.10
CA GLN A 4 32.01 13.14 50.51
C GLN A 4 32.86 14.29 49.95
N VAL A 5 32.35 15.19 49.13
CA VAL A 5 31.49 16.29 49.60
C VAL A 5 31.28 17.20 48.40
N ARG A 6 30.01 17.37 47.98
CA ARG A 6 29.28 18.65 47.94
C ARG A 6 29.47 19.42 46.61
N GLU A 7 28.47 20.10 46.07
CA GLU A 7 27.38 20.84 46.74
C GLU A 7 26.22 21.01 45.74
N ARG A 8 25.00 20.50 46.02
CA ARG A 8 23.89 21.19 46.71
C ARG A 8 23.41 22.48 46.03
N ARG A 9 22.10 22.52 45.74
CA ARG A 9 21.03 23.08 46.61
C ARG A 9 19.72 22.32 46.31
N ARG A 10 19.12 21.52 47.22
CA ARG A 10 18.29 21.85 48.42
C ARG A 10 16.99 22.59 48.01
N ARG A 11 15.75 22.15 48.36
CA ARG A 11 15.23 21.50 49.59
C ARG A 11 13.73 21.11 49.40
N LEU A 12 13.30 19.90 49.79
CA LEU A 12 12.46 19.51 50.98
C LEU A 12 10.97 19.95 50.88
N ARG A 13 9.92 19.13 51.13
CA ARG A 13 9.68 17.98 52.05
C ARG A 13 8.32 17.33 51.68
N ALA A 14 8.23 15.99 51.56
CA ALA A 14 7.65 15.01 52.54
C ALA A 14 6.11 14.85 52.43
N LEU A 15 5.46 13.68 52.48
CA LEU A 15 5.77 12.38 53.10
C LEU A 15 4.77 11.29 52.61
N ALA A 16 5.23 10.03 52.47
CA ALA A 16 4.58 8.72 52.78
C ALA A 16 3.21 8.33 52.14
N ALA A 17 2.90 7.07 51.78
CA ALA A 17 3.56 5.76 51.84
C ALA A 17 2.67 4.70 51.14
N GLY A 18 3.28 3.59 50.69
CA GLY A 18 2.63 2.28 50.40
C GLY A 18 1.91 2.23 49.04
N THR A 19 2.01 1.21 48.19
CA THR A 19 2.43 -0.19 48.31
C THR A 19 2.71 -0.65 46.86
N GLY A 20 3.72 -1.50 46.67
CA GLY A 20 3.97 -2.10 45.36
C GLY A 20 2.88 -3.08 44.96
N ALA A 21 2.50 -3.04 43.69
CA ALA A 21 1.88 -4.13 42.97
C ALA A 21 2.63 -4.27 41.64
N LEU A 22 3.02 -5.49 41.31
CA LEU A 22 3.54 -5.87 40.00
C LEU A 22 2.51 -5.45 38.95
N ILE A 23 2.95 -4.72 37.92
CA ILE A 23 2.21 -4.59 36.67
C ILE A 23 2.61 -5.79 35.83
N ILE A 24 1.71 -6.76 35.74
CA ILE A 24 1.69 -7.77 34.68
C ILE A 24 1.10 -7.04 33.45
N PRO A 25 1.73 -7.06 32.27
CA PRO A 25 1.13 -6.46 31.10
C PRO A 25 -0.13 -7.26 30.74
N ALA A 26 -1.29 -6.61 30.81
CA ALA A 26 -2.51 -7.12 30.21
C ALA A 26 -2.27 -7.17 28.70
N ALA A 27 -2.43 -8.36 28.11
CA ALA A 27 -2.55 -8.49 26.67
C ALA A 27 -3.80 -7.70 26.24
N LEU A 28 -3.59 -6.62 25.49
CA LEU A 28 -4.64 -5.98 24.72
C LEU A 28 -4.97 -6.92 23.56
N ALA A 29 -6.12 -7.58 23.63
CA ALA A 29 -6.74 -8.19 22.46
C ALA A 29 -7.42 -7.05 21.69
N PHE A 30 -6.96 -6.79 20.48
CA PHE A 30 -7.65 -5.94 19.51
C PHE A 30 -8.54 -6.83 18.64
N ALA A 31 -9.77 -6.40 18.43
CA ALA A 31 -10.64 -6.98 17.42
C ALA A 31 -10.05 -6.68 16.04
N GLN A 32 -9.80 -7.71 15.24
CA GLN A 32 -9.56 -7.57 13.81
C GLN A 32 -10.92 -7.51 13.09
N PRO A 33 -11.09 -6.69 12.05
CA PRO A 33 -12.25 -6.80 11.18
C PRO A 33 -12.23 -8.16 10.48
N ALA A 34 -13.41 -8.76 10.34
CA ALA A 34 -13.61 -10.09 9.77
C ALA A 34 -12.91 -10.19 8.40
N SER A 35 -11.98 -11.14 8.31
CA SER A 35 -11.39 -11.53 7.04
C SER A 35 -12.44 -12.15 6.14
N ALA A 36 -12.32 -11.88 4.83
CA ALA A 36 -12.93 -12.59 3.72
C ALA A 36 -13.55 -13.92 4.09
N GLN A 37 -14.85 -14.04 3.75
CA GLN A 37 -15.74 -15.17 3.92
C GLN A 37 -14.98 -16.50 4.08
N ASP A 38 -14.48 -16.76 5.29
CA ASP A 38 -13.91 -18.03 5.65
C ASP A 38 -15.08 -19.00 5.50
N ASP A 39 -14.87 -20.12 4.80
CA ASP A 39 -15.81 -21.26 4.72
C ASP A 39 -15.93 -21.94 6.10
N GLY A 40 -16.23 -21.13 7.11
CA GLY A 40 -16.33 -21.52 8.49
C GLY A 40 -17.61 -22.32 8.71
N THR A 41 -17.53 -23.30 9.59
CA THR A 41 -18.68 -24.12 9.92
C THR A 41 -19.49 -23.40 10.99
N VAL A 42 -20.76 -23.08 10.71
CA VAL A 42 -21.68 -22.59 11.75
C VAL A 42 -21.82 -23.67 12.82
N VAL A 43 -21.21 -23.45 13.98
CA VAL A 43 -21.27 -24.39 15.12
C VAL A 43 -22.45 -24.08 16.03
N TYR A 44 -22.95 -22.84 15.99
CA TYR A 44 -24.18 -22.44 16.67
C TYR A 44 -24.82 -21.23 15.99
N ALA A 45 -26.16 -21.20 15.95
CA ALA A 45 -26.92 -20.05 15.47
C ALA A 45 -28.23 -19.91 16.27
N ALA A 46 -28.66 -18.67 16.52
CA ALA A 46 -29.97 -18.35 17.09
C ALA A 46 -30.53 -17.10 16.40
N ASP A 47 -31.58 -17.30 15.60
CA ASP A 47 -32.36 -16.28 14.87
C ASP A 47 -33.68 -15.94 15.58
N PHE A 48 -34.00 -16.62 16.68
CA PHE A 48 -35.21 -16.45 17.52
C PHE A 48 -36.58 -16.47 16.80
N GLU A 49 -36.63 -16.81 15.52
CA GLU A 49 -37.84 -16.93 14.70
C GLU A 49 -38.81 -18.03 15.18
N ASP A 50 -38.31 -18.96 16.00
CA ASP A 50 -39.15 -19.98 16.65
C ASP A 50 -39.96 -19.45 17.85
N GLY A 51 -39.76 -18.19 18.22
CA GLY A 51 -40.45 -17.51 19.31
C GLY A 51 -39.98 -17.92 20.71
N THR A 52 -38.84 -18.59 20.83
CA THR A 52 -38.29 -19.06 22.10
C THR A 52 -36.93 -18.43 22.40
N VAL A 53 -36.61 -18.29 23.69
CA VAL A 53 -35.30 -17.78 24.12
C VAL A 53 -34.16 -18.79 23.92
N GLY A 54 -34.46 -20.01 23.45
CA GLY A 54 -33.49 -21.08 23.25
C GLY A 54 -32.67 -21.41 24.50
N ASP A 55 -31.36 -21.55 24.31
CA ASP A 55 -30.38 -21.84 25.38
C ASP A 55 -29.91 -20.59 26.14
N TRP A 56 -30.44 -19.41 25.80
CA TRP A 56 -30.08 -18.17 26.47
C TRP A 56 -30.70 -18.05 27.87
N VAL A 57 -29.90 -17.58 28.83
CA VAL A 57 -30.28 -17.43 30.23
C VAL A 57 -30.00 -16.02 30.78
N PRO A 58 -30.80 -15.53 31.73
CA PRO A 58 -30.55 -14.25 32.40
C PRO A 58 -29.22 -14.23 33.17
N ARG A 59 -28.38 -13.23 32.90
CA ARG A 59 -27.25 -12.84 33.74
C ARG A 59 -27.66 -11.65 34.62
N GLY A 60 -27.83 -11.91 35.91
CA GLY A 60 -28.40 -10.94 36.85
C GLY A 60 -29.93 -11.02 36.92
N PRO A 61 -30.61 -9.97 37.44
CA PRO A 61 -32.07 -9.95 37.67
C PRO A 61 -32.90 -9.61 36.43
N VAL A 62 -32.34 -9.77 35.22
CA VAL A 62 -32.98 -9.36 33.96
C VAL A 62 -34.11 -10.31 33.55
N THR A 63 -35.00 -9.83 32.67
CA THR A 63 -36.02 -10.63 32.00
C THR A 63 -35.70 -10.73 30.51
N LEU A 64 -35.72 -11.94 29.98
CA LEU A 64 -35.55 -12.23 28.55
C LEU A 64 -36.90 -12.63 27.94
N ALA A 65 -37.25 -12.06 26.79
CA ALA A 65 -38.46 -12.39 26.05
C ALA A 65 -38.21 -12.25 24.54
N VAL A 66 -38.81 -13.12 23.72
CA VAL A 66 -38.76 -12.95 22.26
C VAL A 66 -39.95 -12.09 21.83
N GLU A 67 -39.66 -11.01 21.11
CA GLU A 67 -40.64 -10.09 20.53
C GLU A 67 -40.28 -9.84 19.06
N ASP A 68 -41.26 -10.07 18.16
CA ASP A 68 -41.12 -9.87 16.71
C ASP A 68 -39.90 -10.56 16.08
N GLY A 69 -39.56 -11.75 16.55
CA GLY A 69 -38.44 -12.54 16.02
C GLY A 69 -37.09 -12.25 16.67
N SER A 70 -37.00 -11.33 17.64
CA SER A 70 -35.72 -10.98 18.29
C SER A 70 -35.77 -11.10 19.82
N LEU A 71 -34.62 -11.30 20.47
CA LEU A 71 -34.53 -11.46 21.93
C LEU A 71 -34.39 -10.12 22.65
N LEU A 72 -35.45 -9.70 23.35
CA LEU A 72 -35.49 -8.51 24.21
C LEU A 72 -34.95 -8.80 25.61
N THR A 73 -34.06 -7.92 26.08
CA THR A 73 -33.58 -7.88 27.47
C THR A 73 -34.09 -6.65 28.21
N THR A 74 -34.79 -6.84 29.33
CA THR A 74 -35.30 -5.75 30.19
C THR A 74 -34.95 -5.95 31.67
N GLY A 75 -35.12 -4.91 32.48
CA GLY A 75 -34.91 -4.98 33.93
C GLY A 75 -33.44 -5.00 34.35
N ARG A 76 -32.55 -4.51 33.47
CA ARG A 76 -31.14 -4.29 33.79
C ARG A 76 -31.01 -3.23 34.89
N SER A 77 -29.97 -3.38 35.71
CA SER A 77 -29.71 -2.51 36.88
C SER A 77 -28.23 -2.40 37.23
N ALA A 78 -27.36 -2.95 36.38
CA ALA A 78 -25.91 -2.92 36.45
C ALA A 78 -25.39 -3.11 35.02
N ASP A 79 -24.20 -2.58 34.75
CA ASP A 79 -23.56 -2.61 33.43
C ASP A 79 -23.40 -4.04 32.87
N TRP A 80 -22.97 -4.99 33.71
CA TRP A 80 -22.74 -6.40 33.32
C TRP A 80 -24.00 -7.30 33.28
N HIS A 81 -25.19 -6.77 33.60
CA HIS A 81 -26.43 -7.53 33.49
C HIS A 81 -26.84 -7.71 32.01
N GLY A 82 -27.41 -8.84 31.63
CA GLY A 82 -27.79 -9.10 30.24
C GLY A 82 -28.20 -10.54 29.93
N PRO A 83 -28.42 -10.88 28.64
CA PRO A 83 -28.56 -12.27 28.20
C PRO A 83 -27.19 -12.96 28.17
N SER A 84 -27.17 -14.26 28.43
CA SER A 84 -25.93 -15.07 28.41
C SER A 84 -26.17 -16.48 27.89
N ILE A 85 -25.12 -17.12 27.38
CA ILE A 85 -25.14 -18.49 26.85
C ILE A 85 -23.83 -19.23 27.17
N ASP A 86 -23.91 -20.56 27.37
CA ASP A 86 -22.76 -21.42 27.64
C ASP A 86 -22.06 -21.84 26.34
N LEU A 87 -20.76 -21.53 26.23
CA LEU A 87 -19.92 -21.84 25.07
C LEU A 87 -18.99 -23.05 25.30
N THR A 88 -18.99 -23.64 26.49
CA THR A 88 -17.96 -24.63 26.90
C THR A 88 -17.87 -25.84 25.97
N GLY A 89 -18.99 -26.26 25.38
CA GLY A 89 -19.05 -27.36 24.42
C GLY A 89 -18.89 -26.95 22.95
N LEU A 90 -18.83 -25.66 22.67
CA LEU A 90 -18.84 -25.09 21.31
C LEU A 90 -17.45 -24.60 20.89
N ILE A 91 -16.59 -24.22 21.84
CA ILE A 91 -15.25 -23.65 21.57
C ILE A 91 -14.17 -24.67 21.95
N ALA A 92 -13.40 -25.13 20.95
CA ALA A 92 -12.29 -26.04 21.14
C ALA A 92 -10.95 -25.29 21.33
N PRO A 93 -10.05 -25.74 22.22
CA PRO A 93 -8.71 -25.16 22.33
C PRO A 93 -7.90 -25.29 21.04
N GLY A 94 -7.31 -24.18 20.61
CA GLY A 94 -6.49 -24.08 19.39
C GLY A 94 -7.26 -23.83 18.10
N ALA A 95 -8.60 -23.86 18.12
CA ALA A 95 -9.44 -23.43 17.02
C ALA A 95 -9.76 -21.94 17.12
N ARG A 96 -10.07 -21.31 15.98
CA ARG A 96 -10.51 -19.92 15.88
C ARG A 96 -12.01 -19.87 15.57
N TYR A 97 -12.69 -18.90 16.14
CA TYR A 97 -14.12 -18.71 15.94
C TYR A 97 -14.42 -17.24 15.69
N GLU A 98 -15.36 -16.94 14.80
CA GLU A 98 -16.04 -15.66 14.78
C GLU A 98 -17.31 -15.76 15.65
N ILE A 99 -17.52 -14.80 16.54
CA ILE A 99 -18.75 -14.66 17.33
C ILE A 99 -19.41 -13.35 16.93
N ALA A 100 -20.64 -13.44 16.42
CA ALA A 100 -21.35 -12.31 15.85
C ALA A 100 -22.81 -12.22 16.34
N VAL A 101 -23.32 -11.00 16.50
CA VAL A 101 -24.68 -10.72 17.00
C VAL A 101 -25.19 -9.38 16.48
N ASP A 102 -26.44 -9.31 16.07
CA ASP A 102 -27.10 -8.05 15.76
C ASP A 102 -27.71 -7.45 17.02
N VAL A 103 -27.53 -6.15 17.21
CA VAL A 103 -28.02 -5.44 18.40
C VAL A 103 -28.73 -4.15 18.03
N ARG A 104 -29.70 -3.74 18.86
CA ARG A 104 -30.27 -2.38 18.82
C ARG A 104 -30.86 -1.97 20.17
N PHE A 105 -30.92 -0.67 20.41
CA PHE A 105 -31.66 -0.07 21.53
C PHE A 105 -33.09 0.31 21.13
N ASP A 106 -33.89 0.65 22.14
CA ASP A 106 -35.21 1.27 21.93
C ASP A 106 -35.03 2.63 21.26
N ALA A 107 -35.92 2.97 20.32
CA ALA A 107 -35.88 4.26 19.60
C ALA A 107 -36.00 5.46 20.54
N ASP A 108 -36.66 5.27 21.70
CA ASP A 108 -36.80 6.26 22.75
C ASP A 108 -35.84 6.02 23.95
N GLY A 109 -34.85 5.12 23.81
CA GLY A 109 -33.97 4.67 24.89
C GLY A 109 -32.67 5.49 25.05
N ASP A 110 -32.07 5.42 26.25
CA ASP A 110 -30.81 6.12 26.62
C ASP A 110 -29.55 5.25 26.38
N GLY A 111 -29.62 4.24 25.50
CA GLY A 111 -28.50 3.33 25.24
C GLY A 111 -27.42 3.99 24.37
N GLU A 112 -26.16 3.91 24.80
CA GLU A 112 -25.04 4.53 24.10
C GLU A 112 -24.12 3.51 23.42
N ALA A 113 -23.92 2.33 24.04
CA ALA A 113 -22.99 1.32 23.55
C ALA A 113 -23.31 -0.09 24.07
N ILE A 114 -22.80 -1.11 23.38
CA ILE A 114 -22.87 -2.52 23.74
C ILE A 114 -21.45 -3.13 23.77
N SER A 115 -21.19 -4.02 24.71
CA SER A 115 -20.05 -4.95 24.68
C SER A 115 -20.55 -6.39 24.61
N THR A 116 -19.76 -7.25 23.99
CA THR A 116 -19.93 -8.70 23.99
C THR A 116 -18.72 -9.33 24.67
N THR A 117 -18.94 -10.16 25.68
CA THR A 117 -17.87 -10.61 26.57
C THR A 117 -17.99 -12.10 26.86
N VAL A 118 -16.86 -12.81 26.86
CA VAL A 118 -16.75 -14.20 27.30
C VAL A 118 -16.11 -14.26 28.68
N GLN A 119 -16.85 -14.73 29.68
CA GLN A 119 -16.30 -15.12 30.97
C GLN A 119 -15.69 -16.52 30.84
N ARG A 120 -14.42 -16.66 31.23
CA ARG A 120 -13.70 -17.94 31.23
C ARG A 120 -13.33 -18.35 32.65
N GLU A 121 -13.64 -19.59 33.00
CA GLU A 121 -13.20 -20.23 34.24
C GLU A 121 -12.22 -21.35 33.89
N ALA A 122 -11.00 -21.28 34.40
CA ALA A 122 -9.96 -22.28 34.15
C ALA A 122 -9.01 -22.35 35.35
N ASP A 123 -8.64 -23.56 35.77
CA ASP A 123 -7.68 -23.80 36.87
C ASP A 123 -8.04 -23.10 38.19
N GLY A 124 -9.34 -22.87 38.42
CA GLY A 124 -9.86 -22.16 39.60
C GLY A 124 -9.71 -20.63 39.55
N GLU A 125 -9.33 -20.06 38.41
CA GLU A 125 -9.31 -18.63 38.13
C GLU A 125 -10.44 -18.24 37.17
N THR A 126 -10.88 -16.98 37.25
CA THR A 126 -11.89 -16.40 36.35
C THR A 126 -11.28 -15.23 35.58
N SER A 127 -11.35 -15.26 34.24
CA SER A 127 -10.99 -14.16 33.35
C SER A 127 -12.19 -13.71 32.51
N TYR A 128 -12.07 -12.52 31.90
CA TYR A 128 -13.09 -11.93 31.04
C TYR A 128 -12.43 -11.42 29.78
N ASP A 129 -12.93 -11.88 28.64
CA ASP A 129 -12.38 -11.59 27.33
C ASP A 129 -13.48 -10.86 26.53
N SER A 130 -13.28 -9.58 26.22
CA SER A 130 -14.20 -8.84 25.36
C SER A 130 -14.02 -9.30 23.92
N VAL A 131 -15.09 -9.74 23.27
CA VAL A 131 -15.13 -10.01 21.82
C VAL A 131 -15.31 -8.68 21.07
N VAL A 132 -16.25 -7.85 21.53
CA VAL A 132 -16.43 -6.46 21.11
C VAL A 132 -16.59 -5.59 22.36
N TYR A 133 -15.88 -4.47 22.43
CA TYR A 133 -15.88 -3.62 23.62
C TYR A 133 -16.47 -2.23 23.33
N GLN A 134 -17.58 -1.91 24.01
CA GLN A 134 -18.24 -0.60 23.98
C GLN A 134 -18.48 -0.04 22.56
N ALA A 135 -18.93 -0.89 21.64
CA ALA A 135 -19.33 -0.47 20.31
C ALA A 135 -20.57 0.43 20.39
N ALA A 136 -20.54 1.56 19.68
CA ALA A 136 -21.68 2.46 19.59
C ALA A 136 -22.86 1.75 18.90
N ALA A 137 -24.04 1.85 19.49
CA ALA A 137 -25.26 1.27 18.93
C ALA A 137 -26.44 2.21 19.16
N GLY A 138 -27.37 2.25 18.21
CA GLY A 138 -28.54 3.12 18.24
C GLY A 138 -29.86 2.36 18.10
N ALA A 139 -30.87 3.02 17.56
CA ALA A 139 -32.18 2.42 17.28
C ALA A 139 -32.18 1.49 16.06
N ASP A 140 -31.22 1.66 15.16
CA ASP A 140 -31.01 0.81 13.99
C ASP A 140 -30.22 -0.44 14.37
N TRP A 141 -30.48 -1.54 13.66
CA TRP A 141 -29.74 -2.79 13.84
C TRP A 141 -28.27 -2.60 13.50
N THR A 142 -27.40 -3.01 14.41
CA THR A 142 -25.94 -2.94 14.29
C THR A 142 -25.36 -4.33 14.49
N ARG A 143 -24.63 -4.85 13.50
CA ARG A 143 -23.91 -6.12 13.62
C ARG A 143 -22.64 -5.91 14.42
N LEU A 144 -22.49 -6.67 15.51
CA LEU A 144 -21.26 -6.73 16.29
C LEU A 144 -20.60 -8.09 16.04
N SER A 145 -19.36 -8.10 15.57
CA SER A 145 -18.59 -9.33 15.34
C SER A 145 -17.17 -9.19 15.89
N GLY A 146 -16.60 -10.31 16.34
CA GLY A 146 -15.19 -10.40 16.70
C GLY A 146 -14.71 -11.84 16.81
N GLU A 147 -13.41 -12.04 16.64
CA GLU A 147 -12.80 -13.35 16.78
C GLU A 147 -12.59 -13.75 18.25
N TYR A 148 -12.70 -15.05 18.50
CA TYR A 148 -12.47 -15.66 19.80
C TYR A 148 -11.71 -16.98 19.67
N SER A 149 -10.69 -17.16 20.53
CA SER A 149 -9.96 -18.43 20.63
C SER A 149 -9.43 -18.64 22.05
N ILE A 150 -9.20 -19.90 22.41
CA ILE A 150 -8.57 -20.29 23.68
C ILE A 150 -7.40 -21.23 23.40
N THR A 151 -6.32 -21.10 24.17
CA THR A 151 -5.10 -21.91 24.00
C THR A 151 -5.11 -23.19 24.84
N SER A 152 -5.99 -23.28 25.83
CA SER A 152 -6.17 -24.44 26.71
C SER A 152 -7.64 -24.61 27.07
N ALA A 153 -8.02 -25.84 27.44
CA ALA A 153 -9.39 -26.14 27.87
C ALA A 153 -9.78 -25.28 29.09
N ALA A 154 -10.99 -24.74 29.06
CA ALA A 154 -11.62 -24.05 30.18
C ALA A 154 -12.59 -24.99 30.90
N ASP A 155 -12.77 -24.81 32.21
CA ASP A 155 -13.80 -25.48 33.00
C ASP A 155 -15.20 -24.95 32.66
N ALA A 156 -15.30 -23.65 32.30
CA ALA A 156 -16.52 -23.03 31.77
C ALA A 156 -16.20 -21.82 30.87
N LEU A 157 -17.01 -21.62 29.81
CA LEU A 157 -17.03 -20.42 28.96
C LEU A 157 -18.45 -19.89 28.88
N THR A 158 -18.68 -18.62 29.21
CA THR A 158 -20.00 -17.99 29.16
C THR A 158 -19.94 -16.70 28.39
N PHE A 159 -20.58 -16.66 27.22
CA PHE A 159 -20.79 -15.43 26.47
C PHE A 159 -21.95 -14.64 27.06
N TYR A 160 -21.84 -13.33 27.11
CA TYR A 160 -22.92 -12.45 27.50
C TYR A 160 -22.80 -11.08 26.83
N VAL A 161 -23.96 -10.43 26.67
CA VAL A 161 -24.06 -9.07 26.11
C VAL A 161 -24.26 -8.09 27.26
N GLU A 162 -23.52 -6.99 27.27
CA GLU A 162 -23.53 -5.99 28.33
C GLU A 162 -23.53 -4.57 27.77
N SER A 163 -23.83 -3.58 28.62
CA SER A 163 -23.88 -2.18 28.21
C SER A 163 -23.46 -1.28 29.36
N PRO A 164 -22.60 -0.26 29.12
CA PRO A 164 -22.24 0.72 30.14
C PRO A 164 -23.43 1.53 30.66
N THR A 165 -24.57 1.56 29.95
CA THR A 165 -25.84 2.14 30.43
C THR A 165 -26.63 1.10 31.23
N PRO A 166 -26.65 1.14 32.58
CA PRO A 166 -27.14 0.03 33.41
C PRO A 166 -28.64 -0.25 33.31
N GLU A 167 -29.45 0.75 32.96
CA GLU A 167 -30.91 0.65 32.87
C GLU A 167 -31.41 0.45 31.43
N ALA A 168 -30.53 0.52 30.43
CA ALA A 168 -30.92 0.39 29.03
C ALA A 168 -31.46 -1.01 28.73
N SER A 169 -32.54 -1.07 27.97
CA SER A 169 -33.10 -2.29 27.37
C SER A 169 -32.69 -2.35 25.91
N TYR A 170 -32.41 -3.55 25.41
CA TYR A 170 -31.95 -3.76 24.04
C TYR A 170 -32.45 -5.10 23.50
N TRP A 171 -32.45 -5.21 22.17
CA TRP A 171 -32.72 -6.45 21.44
C TRP A 171 -31.41 -7.02 20.91
N ILE A 172 -31.34 -8.34 20.87
CA ILE A 172 -30.34 -9.05 20.09
C ILE A 172 -31.02 -9.96 19.06
N ASP A 173 -30.37 -10.17 17.93
CA ASP A 173 -30.82 -11.07 16.88
C ASP A 173 -29.65 -11.73 16.14
N ASP A 174 -29.95 -12.74 15.32
CA ASP A 174 -29.03 -13.40 14.39
C ASP A 174 -27.68 -13.80 15.02
N PHE A 175 -27.68 -14.25 16.28
CA PHE A 175 -26.46 -14.65 16.98
C PHE A 175 -25.85 -15.88 16.29
N GLN A 176 -24.56 -15.80 15.95
CA GLN A 176 -23.84 -16.89 15.32
C GLN A 176 -22.46 -17.09 15.94
N ILE A 177 -22.05 -18.35 15.97
CA ILE A 177 -20.68 -18.77 16.21
C ILE A 177 -20.25 -19.60 15.00
N VAL A 178 -19.23 -19.12 14.31
CA VAL A 178 -18.66 -19.76 13.13
C VAL A 178 -17.27 -20.25 13.53
N GLU A 179 -17.05 -21.57 13.48
CA GLU A 179 -15.69 -22.12 13.57
C GLU A 179 -14.97 -21.76 12.27
N LEU A 180 -13.98 -20.89 12.39
CA LEU A 180 -13.13 -20.50 11.27
C LEU A 180 -12.25 -21.69 10.91
N ALA A 181 -11.99 -21.88 9.61
CA ALA A 181 -11.12 -22.95 9.17
C ALA A 181 -9.77 -22.85 9.92
N PRO A 182 -9.24 -23.96 10.49
CA PRO A 182 -7.94 -23.92 11.12
C PRO A 182 -6.90 -23.43 10.08
N PRO A 183 -5.89 -22.63 10.48
CA PRO A 183 -4.83 -22.24 9.55
C PRO A 183 -4.25 -23.48 8.88
N GLY A 184 -4.38 -23.59 7.57
CA GLY A 184 -4.17 -24.85 6.90
C GLY A 184 -4.43 -24.78 5.42
N VAL A 185 -3.78 -25.67 4.68
CA VAL A 185 -3.85 -25.68 3.22
C VAL A 185 -5.09 -26.44 2.80
N ASP A 186 -5.96 -25.84 1.99
CA ASP A 186 -7.06 -26.57 1.36
C ASP A 186 -6.48 -27.61 0.38
N PRO A 187 -6.61 -28.93 0.65
CA PRO A 187 -6.05 -29.94 -0.22
C PRO A 187 -6.83 -30.09 -1.54
N ASP A 188 -8.08 -29.64 -1.60
CA ASP A 188 -9.04 -29.92 -2.68
C ASP A 188 -9.08 -28.82 -3.77
N ILE A 189 -8.50 -27.64 -3.53
CA ILE A 189 -8.33 -26.61 -4.57
C ILE A 189 -7.21 -26.96 -5.58
N PRO A 190 -7.27 -26.50 -6.84
CA PRO A 190 -6.19 -26.70 -7.81
C PRO A 190 -4.84 -26.12 -7.31
N SER A 191 -3.71 -26.67 -7.75
CA SER A 191 -2.43 -26.02 -7.49
C SER A 191 -2.18 -24.91 -8.51
N LEU A 192 -1.47 -23.84 -8.12
CA LEU A 192 -1.08 -22.79 -9.08
C LEU A 192 -0.13 -23.36 -10.14
N LYS A 193 0.87 -24.15 -9.71
CA LYS A 193 1.86 -24.75 -10.60
C LYS A 193 1.29 -25.71 -11.64
N ASP A 194 0.22 -26.45 -11.34
CA ASP A 194 -0.40 -27.34 -12.33
C ASP A 194 -1.29 -26.56 -13.31
N VAL A 195 -1.95 -25.49 -12.84
CA VAL A 195 -2.80 -24.63 -13.67
C VAL A 195 -1.96 -23.80 -14.66
N LEU A 196 -0.77 -23.38 -14.24
CA LEU A 196 0.15 -22.53 -15.04
C LEU A 196 1.27 -23.34 -15.73
N ALA A 197 1.24 -24.67 -15.65
CA ALA A 197 2.33 -25.54 -16.09
C ALA A 197 2.71 -25.40 -17.58
N ASP A 198 1.74 -25.06 -18.43
CA ASP A 198 1.94 -24.87 -19.87
C ASP A 198 2.38 -23.44 -20.22
N ASP A 199 2.30 -22.51 -19.26
CA ASP A 199 2.59 -21.08 -19.45
C ASP A 199 3.98 -20.73 -18.92
N PHE A 200 4.22 -20.85 -17.61
CA PHE A 200 5.48 -20.48 -16.95
C PHE A 200 5.61 -21.09 -15.55
N ARG A 201 6.81 -20.99 -14.94
CA ARG A 201 7.00 -21.38 -13.53
C ARG A 201 6.36 -20.38 -12.59
N ILE A 202 5.74 -20.86 -11.52
CA ILE A 202 5.14 -20.03 -10.46
C ILE A 202 5.95 -20.17 -9.17
N GLY A 203 6.55 -19.08 -8.75
CA GLY A 203 7.44 -19.00 -7.59
C GLY A 203 6.84 -18.27 -6.39
N ALA A 204 7.45 -18.46 -5.22
CA ALA A 204 7.20 -17.65 -4.03
C ALA A 204 8.52 -17.25 -3.34
N ALA A 205 8.59 -16.02 -2.85
CA ALA A 205 9.64 -15.61 -1.91
C ALA A 205 9.39 -16.21 -0.52
N VAL A 206 10.42 -16.83 0.06
CA VAL A 206 10.31 -17.58 1.32
C VAL A 206 11.57 -17.47 2.17
N ASP A 207 11.41 -17.71 3.48
CA ASP A 207 12.49 -17.89 4.44
C ASP A 207 12.43 -19.30 5.06
N PRO A 208 13.49 -19.78 5.76
CA PRO A 208 13.49 -21.09 6.43
C PRO A 208 12.30 -21.33 7.36
N ARG A 209 11.75 -20.25 7.96
CA ARG A 209 10.55 -20.32 8.80
C ARG A 209 9.30 -20.84 8.07
N ASP A 210 9.27 -20.76 6.74
CA ASP A 210 8.16 -21.19 5.89
C ASP A 210 8.28 -22.64 5.44
N LEU A 211 9.41 -23.29 5.72
CA LEU A 211 9.65 -24.71 5.47
C LEU A 211 9.06 -25.63 6.55
N ALA A 212 8.41 -25.05 7.56
CA ALA A 212 7.67 -25.78 8.59
C ALA A 212 6.18 -25.85 8.27
N ASP A 213 5.55 -26.97 8.62
CA ASP A 213 4.10 -27.12 8.52
C ASP A 213 3.37 -26.13 9.45
N PRO A 214 2.25 -25.53 9.01
CA PRO A 214 1.53 -25.82 7.76
C PRO A 214 2.00 -25.06 6.50
N SER A 215 2.87 -24.06 6.61
CA SER A 215 3.34 -23.25 5.47
C SER A 215 4.04 -24.08 4.39
N ALA A 216 4.83 -25.08 4.79
CA ALA A 216 5.52 -25.97 3.84
C ALA A 216 4.54 -26.76 2.96
N GLN A 217 3.36 -27.09 3.47
CA GLN A 217 2.32 -27.76 2.68
C GLN A 217 1.78 -26.82 1.60
N LEU A 218 1.64 -25.52 1.90
CA LEU A 218 1.11 -24.53 0.96
C LEU A 218 2.13 -24.33 -0.16
N LEU A 219 3.39 -24.13 0.23
CA LEU A 219 4.52 -23.97 -0.67
C LEU A 219 4.63 -25.15 -1.64
N SER A 220 4.69 -26.38 -1.11
CA SER A 220 4.79 -27.61 -1.90
C SER A 220 3.57 -27.88 -2.78
N LYS A 221 2.38 -27.48 -2.33
CA LYS A 221 1.16 -27.65 -3.13
C LYS A 221 1.19 -26.71 -4.33
N HIS A 222 1.42 -25.41 -4.13
CA HIS A 222 1.13 -24.39 -5.14
C HIS A 222 2.32 -23.98 -6.01
N PHE A 223 3.56 -24.10 -5.54
CA PHE A 223 4.71 -23.49 -6.23
C PHE A 223 5.70 -24.53 -6.76
N ASN A 224 6.40 -24.18 -7.84
CA ASN A 224 7.48 -24.97 -8.44
C ASN A 224 8.81 -24.19 -8.55
N GLN A 225 8.87 -23.00 -7.93
CA GLN A 225 10.08 -22.21 -7.77
C GLN A 225 10.09 -21.54 -6.39
N ILE A 226 11.28 -21.30 -5.85
CA ILE A 226 11.46 -20.43 -4.68
C ILE A 226 12.52 -19.36 -4.92
N THR A 227 12.35 -18.23 -4.24
CA THR A 227 13.39 -17.20 -4.07
C THR A 227 13.62 -17.01 -2.58
N ALA A 228 14.88 -16.91 -2.15
CA ALA A 228 15.17 -16.58 -0.75
C ALA A 228 14.87 -15.09 -0.52
N GLU A 229 13.88 -14.77 0.33
CA GLU A 229 13.44 -13.38 0.56
C GLU A 229 14.62 -12.50 1.04
N ASN A 230 15.44 -13.04 1.94
CA ASN A 230 16.60 -12.32 2.49
C ASN A 230 17.89 -13.14 2.56
N HIS A 231 17.82 -14.48 2.61
CA HIS A 231 18.96 -15.30 2.99
C HIS A 231 20.03 -15.50 1.90
N MET A 232 19.85 -14.93 0.70
CA MET A 232 20.86 -14.88 -0.35
C MET A 232 21.37 -13.46 -0.67
N LYS A 233 20.93 -12.45 0.09
CA LYS A 233 21.41 -11.07 -0.04
C LYS A 233 22.83 -10.90 0.52
N PRO A 234 23.57 -9.85 0.13
CA PRO A 234 24.99 -9.73 0.48
C PRO A 234 25.28 -9.72 1.99
N ASP A 235 24.42 -9.13 2.82
CA ASP A 235 24.57 -9.12 4.27
C ASP A 235 24.35 -10.50 4.93
N ALA A 236 23.43 -11.29 4.38
CA ALA A 236 23.13 -12.64 4.83
C ALA A 236 24.21 -13.64 4.39
N ILE A 237 24.78 -13.47 3.19
CA ILE A 237 25.80 -14.38 2.66
C ILE A 237 27.21 -14.02 3.15
N GLN A 238 27.55 -12.73 3.23
CA GLN A 238 28.89 -12.29 3.57
C GLN A 238 28.88 -11.13 4.59
N PRO A 239 28.42 -11.40 5.83
CA PRO A 239 28.28 -10.37 6.86
C PRO A 239 29.60 -9.68 7.22
N THR A 240 30.73 -10.37 7.04
CA THR A 240 32.08 -9.83 7.25
C THR A 240 32.96 -10.20 6.05
N GLU A 241 33.86 -9.29 5.65
CA GLU A 241 34.74 -9.49 4.49
C GLU A 241 35.50 -10.83 4.58
N GLY A 242 35.27 -11.71 3.59
CA GLY A 242 35.88 -13.04 3.51
C GLY A 242 35.27 -14.13 4.41
N GLU A 243 34.26 -13.81 5.23
CA GLU A 243 33.52 -14.79 6.03
C GLU A 243 32.13 -15.01 5.42
N PHE A 244 31.87 -16.25 5.00
CA PHE A 244 30.64 -16.61 4.31
C PHE A 244 29.71 -17.47 5.19
N THR A 245 28.41 -17.24 5.06
CA THR A 245 27.34 -17.97 5.76
C THR A 245 26.32 -18.47 4.75
N PHE A 246 26.21 -19.80 4.61
CA PHE A 246 25.29 -20.44 3.66
C PHE A 246 24.15 -21.21 4.31
N ASP A 247 24.23 -21.54 5.60
CA ASP A 247 23.32 -22.49 6.28
C ASP A 247 21.82 -22.23 6.01
N ALA A 248 21.36 -20.98 6.09
CA ALA A 248 19.94 -20.64 5.88
C ALA A 248 19.51 -20.74 4.41
N ALA A 249 20.39 -20.36 3.48
CA ALA A 249 20.14 -20.47 2.05
C ALA A 249 20.24 -21.94 1.58
N ASP A 250 21.16 -22.72 2.16
CA ASP A 250 21.26 -24.17 1.93
C ASP A 250 19.98 -24.89 2.33
N GLU A 251 19.35 -24.51 3.45
CA GLU A 251 18.07 -25.11 3.87
C GLU A 251 16.97 -24.90 2.82
N LEU A 252 16.91 -23.71 2.21
CA LEU A 252 15.97 -23.39 1.14
C LEU A 252 16.28 -24.19 -0.14
N VAL A 253 17.54 -24.20 -0.58
CA VAL A 253 17.94 -24.94 -1.80
C VAL A 253 17.70 -26.44 -1.64
N ASP A 254 18.08 -27.02 -0.50
CA ASP A 254 17.86 -28.43 -0.20
C ASP A 254 16.36 -28.78 -0.17
N TYR A 255 15.52 -27.89 0.37
CA TYR A 255 14.07 -28.05 0.33
C TYR A 255 13.53 -28.00 -1.11
N ALA A 256 14.00 -27.05 -1.93
CA ALA A 256 13.59 -26.93 -3.32
C ALA A 256 13.91 -28.21 -4.11
N GLU A 257 15.15 -28.68 -4.03
CA GLU A 257 15.60 -29.92 -4.68
C GLU A 257 14.79 -31.14 -4.21
N ALA A 258 14.51 -31.23 -2.90
CA ALA A 258 13.72 -32.33 -2.32
C ALA A 258 12.26 -32.35 -2.80
N ASN A 259 11.70 -31.18 -3.17
CA ASN A 259 10.31 -31.03 -3.61
C ASN A 259 10.18 -30.79 -5.13
N GLY A 260 11.28 -30.89 -5.88
CA GLY A 260 11.29 -30.70 -7.34
C GLY A 260 10.95 -29.27 -7.75
N MET A 261 11.40 -28.29 -6.96
CA MET A 261 11.30 -26.86 -7.25
C MET A 261 12.63 -26.34 -7.76
N GLU A 262 12.57 -25.35 -8.64
CA GLU A 262 13.72 -24.56 -9.06
C GLU A 262 14.04 -23.44 -8.05
N VAL A 263 15.27 -22.94 -8.04
CA VAL A 263 15.67 -21.81 -7.19
C VAL A 263 16.08 -20.62 -8.05
N TYR A 264 15.51 -19.45 -7.77
CA TYR A 264 15.92 -18.17 -8.32
C TYR A 264 16.76 -17.43 -7.28
N GLY A 265 18.00 -17.07 -7.63
CA GLY A 265 18.96 -16.47 -6.72
C GLY A 265 18.83 -14.94 -6.68
N HIS A 266 18.77 -14.37 -5.48
CA HIS A 266 18.60 -12.94 -5.26
C HIS A 266 19.43 -12.51 -4.03
N THR A 267 20.45 -11.66 -4.14
CA THR A 267 21.08 -11.03 -5.32
C THR A 267 22.56 -10.77 -5.00
N PHE A 268 23.44 -10.65 -6.00
CA PHE A 268 24.87 -10.38 -5.75
C PHE A 268 25.18 -8.92 -5.40
N LEU A 269 24.50 -7.96 -6.02
CA LEU A 269 24.80 -6.54 -5.89
C LEU A 269 23.50 -5.75 -5.75
N TRP A 270 23.40 -4.97 -4.67
CA TRP A 270 22.29 -4.05 -4.44
C TRP A 270 22.78 -2.75 -3.79
N HIS A 271 21.91 -1.75 -3.68
CA HIS A 271 22.28 -0.41 -3.21
C HIS A 271 21.86 -0.11 -1.75
N THR A 272 20.90 -0.86 -1.21
CA THR A 272 20.27 -0.55 0.08
C THR A 272 21.01 -1.16 1.28
N GLY A 273 20.46 -0.98 2.48
CA GLY A 273 21.04 -1.36 3.78
C GLY A 273 21.31 -2.86 4.02
N GLN A 274 21.02 -3.74 3.04
CA GLN A 274 21.36 -5.17 3.06
C GLN A 274 22.71 -5.46 2.36
N VAL A 275 23.55 -4.43 2.21
CA VAL A 275 24.96 -4.55 1.85
C VAL A 275 25.82 -4.08 3.03
N PRO A 276 26.66 -4.95 3.62
CA PRO A 276 27.47 -4.58 4.77
C PRO A 276 28.41 -3.41 4.49
N GLU A 277 28.58 -2.53 5.47
CA GLU A 277 29.36 -1.29 5.33
C GLU A 277 30.82 -1.54 4.88
N TRP A 278 31.39 -2.70 5.21
CA TRP A 278 32.77 -3.07 4.86
C TRP A 278 33.00 -3.07 3.34
N TRP A 279 31.96 -3.32 2.53
CA TRP A 279 32.03 -3.26 1.07
C TRP A 279 32.55 -1.91 0.58
N PHE A 280 32.25 -0.83 1.28
CA PHE A 280 32.58 0.53 0.86
C PHE A 280 33.72 1.16 1.67
N GLN A 281 34.42 0.36 2.50
CA GLN A 281 35.53 0.81 3.33
C GLN A 281 36.85 0.15 2.91
N TYR A 282 37.97 0.81 3.15
CA TYR A 282 39.29 0.20 2.93
C TYR A 282 39.49 -1.04 3.82
N PRO A 283 40.02 -2.15 3.27
CA PRO A 283 40.15 -3.42 3.97
C PRO A 283 41.18 -3.36 5.11
N GLU A 284 41.10 -4.33 6.02
CA GLU A 284 42.08 -4.48 7.10
C GLU A 284 43.50 -4.62 6.52
N GLY A 285 44.48 -3.96 7.14
CA GLY A 285 45.86 -3.94 6.67
C GLY A 285 46.16 -2.88 5.60
N HIS A 286 45.14 -2.19 5.06
CA HIS A 286 45.34 -0.98 4.26
C HIS A 286 45.72 0.23 5.14
N ALA A 287 46.46 1.19 4.58
CA ALA A 287 46.90 2.39 5.33
C ALA A 287 45.73 3.27 5.81
N ARG A 288 44.57 3.15 5.15
CA ARG A 288 43.32 3.88 5.42
C ARG A 288 42.21 2.96 5.93
N ALA A 289 42.56 1.79 6.48
CA ALA A 289 41.59 0.77 6.91
C ALA A 289 40.41 1.35 7.72
N GLY A 290 39.19 0.98 7.34
CA GLY A 290 37.94 1.47 7.94
C GLY A 290 37.48 2.86 7.48
N GLU A 291 38.28 3.60 6.69
CA GLU A 291 37.79 4.81 6.03
C GLU A 291 36.97 4.45 4.78
N PRO A 292 35.97 5.27 4.38
CA PRO A 292 35.26 5.09 3.12
C PRO A 292 36.20 5.14 1.91
N LEU A 293 35.94 4.28 0.93
CA LEU A 293 36.61 4.26 -0.37
C LEU A 293 36.32 5.56 -1.14
N GLY A 294 37.32 6.02 -1.90
CA GLY A 294 37.17 7.11 -2.87
C GLY A 294 36.75 6.58 -4.25
N SER A 295 37.11 7.31 -5.32
CA SER A 295 36.86 6.93 -6.72
C SER A 295 38.16 6.69 -7.51
N SER A 296 39.27 6.39 -6.83
CA SER A 296 40.53 6.12 -7.53
C SER A 296 40.52 4.75 -8.20
N ASP A 297 41.40 4.53 -9.18
CA ASP A 297 41.54 3.22 -9.83
C ASP A 297 41.87 2.09 -8.82
N GLU A 298 42.57 2.40 -7.74
CA GLU A 298 42.83 1.47 -6.63
C GLU A 298 41.55 1.14 -5.86
N ASP A 299 40.70 2.15 -5.59
CA ASP A 299 39.43 1.96 -4.90
C ASP A 299 38.44 1.13 -5.74
N ARG A 300 38.35 1.42 -7.04
CA ARG A 300 37.57 0.63 -8.00
C ARG A 300 38.06 -0.82 -8.07
N GLN A 301 39.38 -1.04 -8.07
CA GLN A 301 39.94 -2.39 -8.08
C GLN A 301 39.58 -3.17 -6.80
N ILE A 302 39.58 -2.52 -5.63
CA ILE A 302 39.12 -3.16 -4.37
C ILE A 302 37.67 -3.62 -4.50
N MET A 303 36.77 -2.81 -5.09
CA MET A 303 35.38 -3.20 -5.31
C MET A 303 35.26 -4.39 -6.27
N LEU A 304 36.05 -4.41 -7.35
CA LEU A 304 36.07 -5.51 -8.32
C LEU A 304 36.58 -6.82 -7.68
N ASP A 305 37.65 -6.76 -6.90
CA ASP A 305 38.20 -7.92 -6.19
C ASP A 305 37.17 -8.50 -5.18
N ARG A 306 36.40 -7.63 -4.53
CA ARG A 306 35.31 -8.04 -3.62
C ARG A 306 34.15 -8.69 -4.36
N LEU A 307 33.74 -8.14 -5.50
CA LEU A 307 32.73 -8.76 -6.37
C LEU A 307 33.20 -10.13 -6.87
N GLU A 308 34.46 -10.25 -7.29
CA GLU A 308 35.05 -11.52 -7.70
C GLU A 308 35.01 -12.55 -6.58
N ALA A 309 35.44 -12.18 -5.37
CA ALA A 309 35.43 -13.08 -4.22
C ALA A 309 34.01 -13.48 -3.78
N HIS A 310 33.07 -12.52 -3.76
CA HIS A 310 31.70 -12.76 -3.34
C HIS A 310 30.94 -13.67 -4.32
N ILE A 311 30.94 -13.29 -5.60
CA ILE A 311 30.26 -14.06 -6.65
C ILE A 311 30.96 -15.40 -6.87
N GLY A 312 32.30 -15.44 -6.77
CA GLY A 312 33.09 -16.66 -6.85
C GLY A 312 32.72 -17.69 -5.78
N ALA A 313 32.52 -17.25 -4.53
CA ALA A 313 32.11 -18.14 -3.45
C ALA A 313 30.69 -18.72 -3.68
N LEU A 314 29.75 -17.89 -4.14
CA LEU A 314 28.39 -18.35 -4.49
C LEU A 314 28.39 -19.30 -5.69
N ALA A 315 29.19 -19.01 -6.72
CA ALA A 315 29.37 -19.88 -7.88
C ALA A 315 29.97 -21.23 -7.49
N GLU A 316 31.04 -21.26 -6.68
CA GLU A 316 31.66 -22.49 -6.18
C GLU A 316 30.70 -23.32 -5.33
N HIS A 317 29.85 -22.66 -4.53
CA HIS A 317 28.96 -23.33 -3.60
C HIS A 317 27.68 -23.87 -4.28
N TYR A 318 27.04 -23.09 -5.14
CA TYR A 318 25.76 -23.46 -5.76
C TYR A 318 25.87 -23.98 -7.19
N GLY A 319 26.77 -23.46 -8.02
CA GLY A 319 26.86 -23.85 -9.43
C GLY A 319 25.50 -23.82 -10.14
N ASP A 320 25.17 -24.89 -10.88
CA ASP A 320 23.89 -25.05 -11.59
C ASP A 320 22.71 -25.49 -10.68
N ARG A 321 22.86 -25.54 -9.35
CA ARG A 321 21.72 -25.81 -8.43
C ARG A 321 20.69 -24.67 -8.41
N ILE A 322 21.09 -23.49 -8.87
CA ILE A 322 20.28 -22.29 -8.98
C ILE A 322 20.24 -21.91 -10.45
N TRP A 323 19.05 -21.84 -11.05
CA TRP A 323 18.93 -21.72 -12.50
C TRP A 323 19.16 -20.29 -13.00
N ALA A 324 18.89 -19.27 -12.17
CA ALA A 324 19.11 -17.87 -12.49
C ALA A 324 19.52 -17.06 -11.26
N TRP A 325 20.27 -15.97 -11.49
CA TRP A 325 20.65 -15.01 -10.47
C TRP A 325 20.36 -13.58 -10.92
N ASP A 326 19.77 -12.80 -10.01
CA ASP A 326 19.84 -11.34 -10.06
C ASP A 326 21.29 -10.91 -9.78
N VAL A 327 22.00 -10.54 -10.84
CA VAL A 327 23.40 -10.09 -10.72
C VAL A 327 23.48 -8.71 -10.10
N VAL A 328 22.59 -7.82 -10.52
CA VAL A 328 22.41 -6.49 -9.92
C VAL A 328 20.92 -6.24 -9.71
N ASN A 329 20.60 -5.54 -8.63
CA ASN A 329 19.24 -5.15 -8.27
C ASN A 329 19.11 -3.62 -8.19
N GLU A 330 18.02 -3.08 -8.76
CA GLU A 330 17.56 -1.69 -8.59
C GLU A 330 18.61 -0.62 -8.91
N VAL A 331 19.15 -0.67 -10.13
CA VAL A 331 20.24 0.21 -10.57
C VAL A 331 19.73 1.44 -11.31
N ILE A 332 18.46 1.45 -11.71
CA ILE A 332 17.79 2.61 -12.31
C ILE A 332 17.18 3.47 -11.20
N SER A 333 17.26 4.78 -11.38
CA SER A 333 16.70 5.77 -10.47
C SER A 333 15.18 5.85 -10.61
N ASP A 334 14.51 6.30 -9.57
CA ASP A 334 13.08 6.62 -9.62
C ASP A 334 12.82 8.01 -10.22
N ASN A 335 13.88 8.80 -10.43
CA ASN A 335 13.83 10.07 -11.14
C ASN A 335 14.34 9.87 -12.57
N ASN A 336 13.46 9.97 -13.56
CA ASN A 336 13.78 9.76 -14.97
C ASN A 336 14.83 10.73 -15.52
N ALA A 337 14.93 11.95 -14.96
CA ALA A 337 15.97 12.91 -15.34
C ALA A 337 17.37 12.50 -14.85
N GLN A 338 17.45 11.62 -13.85
CA GLN A 338 18.68 11.05 -13.32
C GLN A 338 18.67 9.53 -13.54
N VAL A 339 18.80 9.08 -14.79
CA VAL A 339 18.73 7.67 -15.23
C VAL A 339 19.29 6.65 -14.21
N HIS A 340 20.50 6.85 -13.71
CA HIS A 340 21.17 5.92 -12.80
C HIS A 340 21.01 6.30 -11.34
N ARG A 341 20.75 5.29 -10.51
CA ARG A 341 20.68 5.45 -9.05
C ARG A 341 22.03 5.91 -8.49
N GLN A 342 22.00 6.98 -7.69
CA GLN A 342 23.19 7.55 -7.05
C GLN A 342 23.60 6.76 -5.80
N SER A 343 24.04 5.52 -6.00
CA SER A 343 24.52 4.63 -4.94
C SER A 343 26.01 4.82 -4.67
N ARG A 344 26.51 4.29 -3.55
CA ARG A 344 27.97 4.22 -3.30
C ARG A 344 28.72 3.46 -4.39
N TRP A 345 28.09 2.50 -5.06
CA TRP A 345 28.64 1.86 -6.25
C TRP A 345 28.85 2.87 -7.38
N PHE A 346 27.79 3.61 -7.74
CA PHE A 346 27.86 4.64 -8.78
C PHE A 346 28.89 5.73 -8.45
N GLU A 347 28.95 6.19 -7.19
CA GLU A 347 29.90 7.21 -6.75
C GLU A 347 31.37 6.76 -6.81
N ILE A 348 31.68 5.52 -6.41
CA ILE A 348 33.05 4.99 -6.44
C ILE A 348 33.51 4.77 -7.89
N PHE A 349 32.62 4.25 -8.74
CA PHE A 349 32.95 4.00 -10.13
C PHE A 349 32.92 5.29 -10.97
N GLU A 350 32.16 6.31 -10.57
CA GLU A 350 31.89 7.54 -11.34
C GLU A 350 31.07 7.28 -12.61
N GLY A 351 30.20 6.25 -12.57
CA GLY A 351 29.36 5.84 -13.68
C GLY A 351 28.70 4.47 -13.48
N PRO A 352 27.87 4.01 -14.42
CA PRO A 352 27.12 2.75 -14.34
C PRO A 352 27.95 1.50 -14.71
N GLU A 353 29.22 1.64 -15.06
CA GLU A 353 30.04 0.53 -15.60
C GLU A 353 30.24 -0.62 -14.61
N TYR A 354 30.07 -0.38 -13.30
CA TYR A 354 30.10 -1.44 -12.27
C TYR A 354 29.06 -2.53 -12.54
N VAL A 355 27.92 -2.19 -13.16
CA VAL A 355 26.89 -3.14 -13.57
C VAL A 355 27.46 -4.11 -14.61
N SER A 356 28.06 -3.57 -15.68
CA SER A 356 28.70 -4.39 -16.71
C SER A 356 29.87 -5.23 -16.17
N HIS A 357 30.60 -4.72 -15.17
CA HIS A 357 31.64 -5.49 -14.49
C HIS A 357 31.07 -6.66 -13.70
N ALA A 358 30.00 -6.46 -12.93
CA ALA A 358 29.35 -7.52 -12.16
C ALA A 358 28.89 -8.69 -13.03
N PHE A 359 28.27 -8.42 -14.18
CA PHE A 359 27.86 -9.47 -15.13
C PHE A 359 29.03 -10.25 -15.73
N ARG A 360 30.11 -9.56 -16.12
CA ARG A 360 31.30 -10.22 -16.66
C ARG A 360 31.98 -11.10 -15.60
N ILE A 361 32.07 -10.62 -14.37
CA ILE A 361 32.59 -11.38 -13.22
C ILE A 361 31.69 -12.59 -12.97
N ALA A 362 30.37 -12.42 -12.91
CA ALA A 362 29.44 -13.53 -12.69
C ALA A 362 29.62 -14.64 -13.73
N ARG A 363 29.61 -14.29 -15.03
CA ARG A 363 29.85 -15.27 -16.10
C ARG A 363 31.22 -15.97 -15.95
N GLU A 364 32.28 -15.22 -15.67
CA GLU A 364 33.63 -15.78 -15.46
C GLU A 364 33.68 -16.75 -14.28
N GLN A 365 33.09 -16.40 -13.14
CA GLN A 365 33.09 -17.25 -11.94
C GLN A 365 32.28 -18.53 -12.13
N PHE A 366 31.09 -18.45 -12.74
CA PHE A 366 30.29 -19.64 -13.05
C PHE A 366 30.95 -20.52 -14.13
N ASP A 367 31.57 -19.94 -15.16
CA ASP A 367 32.37 -20.69 -16.14
C ASP A 367 33.54 -21.42 -15.48
N ALA A 368 34.21 -20.80 -14.51
CA ALA A 368 35.38 -21.37 -13.83
C ALA A 368 35.05 -22.66 -13.06
N VAL A 369 33.83 -22.76 -12.52
CA VAL A 369 33.33 -23.94 -11.80
C VAL A 369 32.57 -24.91 -12.71
N GLY A 370 32.43 -24.58 -13.99
CA GLY A 370 31.77 -25.41 -15.01
C GLY A 370 30.25 -25.34 -14.98
N ALA A 371 29.67 -24.33 -14.32
CA ALA A 371 28.24 -24.07 -14.27
C ALA A 371 27.83 -23.21 -15.47
N THR A 372 27.32 -23.85 -16.52
CA THR A 372 27.00 -23.19 -17.80
C THR A 372 25.53 -22.97 -18.04
N ASP A 373 24.67 -23.56 -17.22
CA ASP A 373 23.22 -23.53 -17.43
C ASP A 373 22.56 -22.34 -16.72
N VAL A 374 23.20 -21.84 -15.65
CA VAL A 374 22.80 -20.64 -14.91
C VAL A 374 22.63 -19.40 -15.80
N LYS A 375 21.56 -18.65 -15.58
CA LYS A 375 21.19 -17.40 -16.27
C LYS A 375 21.46 -16.16 -15.42
N LEU A 376 21.92 -15.10 -16.06
CA LEU A 376 22.26 -13.84 -15.41
C LEU A 376 21.23 -12.76 -15.74
N PHE A 377 20.51 -12.31 -14.70
CA PHE A 377 19.43 -11.34 -14.78
C PHE A 377 19.83 -9.98 -14.19
N ILE A 378 19.29 -8.91 -14.76
CA ILE A 378 19.21 -7.59 -14.14
C ILE A 378 17.78 -7.39 -13.65
N ASN A 379 17.58 -6.98 -12.39
CA ASN A 379 16.26 -6.88 -11.77
C ASN A 379 15.98 -5.46 -11.26
N ASP A 380 14.77 -4.93 -11.49
CA ASP A 380 14.37 -3.60 -11.03
C ASP A 380 12.84 -3.52 -10.81
N TYR A 381 12.38 -2.63 -9.93
CA TYR A 381 10.96 -2.29 -9.75
C TYR A 381 10.53 -1.12 -10.62
N GLY A 382 9.22 -0.91 -10.74
CA GLY A 382 8.68 0.25 -11.45
C GLY A 382 8.93 0.16 -12.96
N THR A 383 9.21 -1.04 -13.48
CA THR A 383 9.48 -1.24 -14.91
C THR A 383 8.24 -1.08 -15.76
N GLU A 384 7.06 -1.05 -15.18
CA GLU A 384 5.79 -0.67 -15.80
C GLU A 384 5.70 0.85 -16.03
N ASN A 385 6.44 1.67 -15.27
CA ASN A 385 6.51 3.11 -15.53
C ASN A 385 7.29 3.38 -16.84
N PRO A 386 6.72 4.05 -17.85
CA PRO A 386 7.34 4.22 -19.16
C PRO A 386 8.75 4.82 -19.13
N GLY A 387 8.99 5.84 -18.30
CA GLY A 387 10.31 6.48 -18.24
C GLY A 387 11.37 5.57 -17.60
N LYS A 388 11.01 4.86 -16.52
CA LYS A 388 11.93 3.92 -15.86
C LYS A 388 12.19 2.68 -16.71
N ARG A 389 11.14 2.15 -17.35
CA ARG A 389 11.19 1.09 -18.37
C ARG A 389 12.21 1.39 -19.45
N ASP A 390 12.10 2.58 -20.05
CA ASP A 390 12.91 2.98 -21.20
C ASP A 390 14.38 3.19 -20.80
N ASN A 391 14.62 3.75 -19.61
CA ASN A 391 15.95 3.86 -19.03
C ASN A 391 16.62 2.49 -18.77
N LEU A 392 15.86 1.52 -18.25
CA LEU A 392 16.36 0.14 -18.08
C LEU A 392 16.61 -0.52 -19.44
N TYR A 393 15.68 -0.38 -20.39
CA TYR A 393 15.81 -0.92 -21.74
C TYR A 393 17.08 -0.43 -22.43
N ASP A 394 17.34 0.88 -22.39
CA ASP A 394 18.53 1.48 -23.01
C ASP A 394 19.83 0.98 -22.36
N LEU A 395 19.84 0.82 -21.03
CA LEU A 395 20.98 0.23 -20.32
C LEU A 395 21.25 -1.21 -20.78
N VAL A 396 20.22 -2.06 -20.84
CA VAL A 396 20.36 -3.46 -21.26
C VAL A 396 20.76 -3.56 -22.72
N ALA A 397 20.13 -2.77 -23.61
CA ALA A 397 20.48 -2.72 -25.02
C ALA A 397 21.95 -2.34 -25.23
N GLN A 398 22.45 -1.34 -24.48
CA GLN A 398 23.85 -0.93 -24.52
C GLN A 398 24.78 -2.02 -23.99
N MET A 399 24.42 -2.68 -22.88
CA MET A 399 25.19 -3.79 -22.32
C MET A 399 25.31 -4.95 -23.32
N LEU A 400 24.22 -5.33 -23.99
CA LEU A 400 24.22 -6.36 -25.04
C LEU A 400 25.09 -5.94 -26.24
N ALA A 401 25.00 -4.68 -26.67
CA ALA A 401 25.83 -4.14 -27.75
C ALA A 401 27.34 -4.18 -27.41
N ASP A 402 27.68 -4.00 -26.14
CA ASP A 402 29.05 -4.08 -25.60
C ASP A 402 29.50 -5.52 -25.27
N GLY A 403 28.68 -6.52 -25.58
CA GLY A 403 28.98 -7.93 -25.36
C GLY A 403 29.02 -8.33 -23.88
N VAL A 404 28.30 -7.62 -23.02
CA VAL A 404 28.08 -8.03 -21.61
C VAL A 404 27.14 -9.24 -21.61
N PRO A 405 27.42 -10.29 -20.81
CA PRO A 405 26.62 -11.52 -20.80
C PRO A 405 25.35 -11.36 -19.96
N VAL A 406 24.39 -10.56 -20.44
CA VAL A 406 23.05 -10.45 -19.85
C VAL A 406 22.16 -11.48 -20.53
N ASP A 407 21.61 -12.41 -19.75
CA ASP A 407 20.69 -13.44 -20.26
C ASP A 407 19.24 -12.99 -20.15
N GLY A 408 18.88 -12.21 -19.12
CA GLY A 408 17.50 -11.83 -18.87
C GLY A 408 17.29 -10.53 -18.10
N VAL A 409 16.03 -10.12 -18.03
CA VAL A 409 15.52 -8.96 -17.28
C VAL A 409 14.43 -9.43 -16.32
N GLY A 410 14.55 -9.03 -15.06
CA GLY A 410 13.57 -9.25 -14.01
C GLY A 410 12.71 -8.01 -13.81
N HIS A 411 11.39 -8.20 -13.83
CA HIS A 411 10.39 -7.21 -13.49
C HIS A 411 9.88 -7.52 -12.08
N GLN A 412 10.26 -6.71 -11.07
CA GLN A 412 9.82 -6.98 -9.69
C GLN A 412 8.29 -6.96 -9.60
N THR A 413 7.65 -5.96 -10.21
CA THR A 413 6.18 -5.82 -10.24
C THR A 413 5.56 -5.71 -8.85
N HIS A 414 6.13 -4.86 -8.00
CA HIS A 414 5.47 -4.34 -6.80
C HIS A 414 4.43 -3.28 -7.17
N ILE A 415 3.16 -3.68 -7.33
CA ILE A 415 2.11 -2.85 -7.92
C ILE A 415 0.89 -2.72 -6.99
N ASN A 416 -0.13 -1.99 -7.42
CA ASN A 416 -1.38 -1.82 -6.68
C ASN A 416 -2.58 -1.85 -7.64
N LEU A 417 -3.80 -1.81 -7.10
CA LEU A 417 -5.04 -1.92 -7.87
C LEU A 417 -5.23 -0.83 -8.93
N ASN A 418 -4.52 0.31 -8.82
CA ASN A 418 -4.58 1.41 -9.78
C ASN A 418 -3.48 1.34 -10.84
N THR A 419 -2.55 0.37 -10.76
CA THR A 419 -1.50 0.22 -11.78
C THR A 419 -2.10 -0.31 -13.08
N SER A 420 -1.80 0.33 -14.22
CA SER A 420 -2.27 -0.14 -15.52
C SER A 420 -1.63 -1.47 -15.93
N ILE A 421 -2.46 -2.47 -16.21
CA ILE A 421 -2.02 -3.76 -16.75
C ILE A 421 -1.40 -3.58 -18.15
N ASP A 422 -1.92 -2.66 -18.96
CA ASP A 422 -1.37 -2.34 -20.28
C ASP A 422 0.07 -1.82 -20.18
N GLN A 423 0.39 -1.06 -19.11
CA GLN A 423 1.76 -0.60 -18.89
C GLN A 423 2.71 -1.75 -18.51
N VAL A 424 2.23 -2.72 -17.72
CA VAL A 424 2.99 -3.96 -17.44
C VAL A 424 3.21 -4.75 -18.72
N GLU A 425 2.18 -4.91 -19.55
CA GLU A 425 2.24 -5.61 -20.84
C GLU A 425 3.26 -4.97 -21.78
N GLN A 426 3.20 -3.64 -21.95
CA GLN A 426 4.12 -2.91 -22.81
C GLN A 426 5.59 -3.08 -22.38
N SER A 427 5.86 -3.28 -21.09
CA SER A 427 7.21 -3.60 -20.61
C SER A 427 7.67 -4.96 -21.11
N ILE A 428 6.83 -5.99 -21.00
CA ILE A 428 7.14 -7.33 -21.50
C ILE A 428 7.42 -7.31 -23.00
N ASP A 429 6.53 -6.66 -23.77
CA ASP A 429 6.68 -6.53 -25.22
C ASP A 429 7.96 -5.79 -25.60
N LYS A 430 8.28 -4.70 -24.90
CA LYS A 430 9.47 -3.89 -25.19
C LYS A 430 10.75 -4.67 -24.97
N PHE A 431 10.89 -5.36 -23.84
CA PHE A 431 12.11 -6.14 -23.56
C PHE A 431 12.25 -7.39 -24.44
N ALA A 432 11.15 -7.93 -24.96
CA ALA A 432 11.19 -9.00 -25.96
C ALA A 432 11.93 -8.59 -27.25
N GLU A 433 11.95 -7.30 -27.61
CA GLU A 433 12.71 -6.79 -28.77
C GLU A 433 14.23 -7.01 -28.64
N LEU A 434 14.76 -7.09 -27.42
CA LEU A 434 16.18 -7.37 -27.16
C LEU A 434 16.54 -8.85 -27.30
N GLY A 435 15.54 -9.74 -27.31
CA GLY A 435 15.74 -11.20 -27.34
C GLY A 435 16.37 -11.76 -26.07
N VAL A 436 16.21 -11.07 -24.94
CA VAL A 436 16.57 -11.54 -23.60
C VAL A 436 15.44 -12.36 -22.99
N LEU A 437 15.76 -13.21 -22.01
CA LEU A 437 14.76 -13.87 -21.18
C LEU A 437 14.08 -12.85 -20.27
N GLN A 438 12.83 -13.09 -19.87
CA GLN A 438 12.11 -12.21 -18.95
C GLN A 438 11.50 -13.03 -17.81
N ALA A 439 11.42 -12.43 -16.62
CA ALA A 439 10.75 -13.01 -15.47
C ALA A 439 10.03 -11.92 -14.67
N VAL A 440 8.83 -12.22 -14.17
CA VAL A 440 8.22 -11.44 -13.09
C VAL A 440 8.74 -12.02 -11.77
N THR A 441 9.45 -11.22 -11.00
CA THR A 441 10.35 -11.71 -9.93
C THR A 441 9.81 -11.51 -8.52
N GLU A 442 8.98 -10.48 -8.28
CA GLU A 442 8.59 -10.06 -6.93
C GLU A 442 7.13 -9.57 -6.84
N LEU A 443 6.20 -10.21 -7.57
CA LEU A 443 4.82 -9.77 -7.68
C LEU A 443 4.12 -9.69 -6.33
N ASP A 444 3.61 -8.50 -6.01
CA ASP A 444 2.59 -8.27 -5.00
C ASP A 444 1.66 -7.12 -5.47
N VAL A 445 0.38 -7.20 -5.10
CA VAL A 445 -0.63 -6.20 -5.54
C VAL A 445 -1.28 -5.58 -4.31
N ALA A 446 -0.78 -4.43 -3.87
CA ALA A 446 -1.31 -3.75 -2.68
C ALA A 446 -2.78 -3.37 -2.83
N ILE A 447 -3.56 -3.61 -1.77
CA ILE A 447 -4.98 -3.23 -1.69
C ILE A 447 -5.19 -1.85 -1.06
N GLY A 448 -4.10 -1.19 -0.65
CA GLY A 448 -4.15 0.15 -0.07
C GLY A 448 -4.66 0.16 1.36
N ALA A 449 -4.30 -0.85 2.16
CA ALA A 449 -4.73 -0.92 3.55
C ALA A 449 -4.20 0.27 4.37
N PRO A 450 -4.99 0.80 5.32
CA PRO A 450 -4.58 1.91 6.15
C PRO A 450 -3.53 1.50 7.19
N ALA A 451 -3.01 2.49 7.91
CA ALA A 451 -2.06 2.26 8.99
C ALA A 451 -2.69 1.51 10.17
N GLU A 452 -1.85 0.87 10.99
CA GLU A 452 -2.29 0.19 12.21
C GLU A 452 -3.15 1.10 13.10
N GLY A 453 -4.34 0.62 13.47
CA GLY A 453 -5.28 1.31 14.36
C GLY A 453 -6.33 2.16 13.65
N GLU A 454 -6.34 2.18 12.31
CA GLU A 454 -7.37 2.82 11.50
C GLU A 454 -8.42 1.81 11.02
N ASP A 455 -9.67 2.25 10.91
CA ASP A 455 -10.76 1.42 10.39
C ASP A 455 -10.60 1.21 8.88
N PHE A 456 -10.90 0.00 8.40
CA PHE A 456 -10.88 -0.34 6.98
C PHE A 456 -12.19 -1.02 6.55
N PRO A 457 -13.32 -0.29 6.49
CA PRO A 457 -14.63 -0.86 6.21
C PRO A 457 -14.74 -1.45 4.79
N GLU A 458 -13.94 -0.99 3.83
CA GLU A 458 -13.91 -1.48 2.44
C GLU A 458 -12.98 -2.69 2.23
N TYR A 459 -12.43 -3.29 3.29
CA TYR A 459 -11.43 -4.36 3.19
C TYR A 459 -11.86 -5.50 2.25
N GLU A 460 -13.10 -5.99 2.39
CA GLU A 460 -13.61 -7.08 1.54
C GLU A 460 -13.80 -6.65 0.09
N ASP A 461 -14.34 -5.46 -0.14
CA ASP A 461 -14.54 -4.90 -1.48
C ASP A 461 -13.20 -4.78 -2.22
N ARG A 462 -12.15 -4.35 -1.52
CA ARG A 462 -10.78 -4.29 -2.05
C ARG A 462 -10.18 -5.66 -2.35
N LEU A 463 -10.50 -6.69 -1.57
CA LEU A 463 -10.08 -8.05 -1.88
C LEU A 463 -10.78 -8.60 -3.13
N ILE A 464 -12.07 -8.28 -3.33
CA ILE A 464 -12.81 -8.65 -4.54
C ILE A 464 -12.22 -7.93 -5.75
N GLU A 465 -11.97 -6.62 -5.65
CA GLU A 465 -11.28 -5.81 -6.68
C GLU A 465 -9.93 -6.42 -7.05
N GLN A 466 -9.13 -6.81 -6.05
CA GLN A 466 -7.86 -7.52 -6.24
C GLN A 466 -8.04 -8.86 -6.97
N GLY A 467 -9.12 -9.60 -6.68
CA GLY A 467 -9.45 -10.84 -7.40
C GLY A 467 -9.64 -10.63 -8.90
N HIS A 468 -10.36 -9.58 -9.29
CA HIS A 468 -10.51 -9.21 -10.70
C HIS A 468 -9.22 -8.69 -11.31
N TYR A 469 -8.43 -7.92 -10.55
CA TYR A 469 -7.14 -7.43 -11.01
C TYR A 469 -6.18 -8.60 -11.32
N TYR A 470 -6.05 -9.58 -10.42
CA TYR A 470 -5.25 -10.78 -10.64
C TYR A 470 -5.77 -11.62 -11.82
N ARG A 471 -7.08 -11.68 -12.06
CA ARG A 471 -7.66 -12.34 -13.25
C ARG A 471 -7.11 -11.72 -14.53
N ASP A 472 -7.21 -10.40 -14.64
CA ASP A 472 -6.82 -9.69 -15.87
C ASP A 472 -5.29 -9.70 -16.04
N LEU A 473 -4.54 -9.50 -14.96
CA LEU A 473 -3.09 -9.54 -14.97
C LEU A 473 -2.55 -10.92 -15.38
N PHE A 474 -3.09 -12.01 -14.81
CA PHE A 474 -2.65 -13.36 -15.19
C PHE A 474 -3.20 -13.81 -16.54
N ALA A 475 -4.33 -13.27 -17.02
CA ALA A 475 -4.74 -13.47 -18.40
C ALA A 475 -3.67 -12.91 -19.36
N MET A 476 -3.23 -11.67 -19.13
CA MET A 476 -2.14 -11.04 -19.91
C MET A 476 -0.82 -11.83 -19.80
N TYR A 477 -0.40 -12.24 -18.60
CA TYR A 477 0.82 -13.04 -18.46
C TYR A 477 0.77 -14.38 -19.21
N ARG A 478 -0.40 -15.05 -19.26
CA ARG A 478 -0.58 -16.28 -20.03
C ARG A 478 -0.49 -16.04 -21.52
N GLU A 479 -1.03 -14.92 -22.01
CA GLU A 479 -0.90 -14.53 -23.41
C GLU A 479 0.58 -14.31 -23.81
N HIS A 480 1.41 -13.88 -22.86
CA HIS A 480 2.86 -13.72 -23.00
C HIS A 480 3.69 -14.86 -22.39
N GLY A 481 3.10 -16.04 -22.18
CA GLY A 481 3.79 -17.17 -21.55
C GLY A 481 5.03 -17.66 -22.30
N ASP A 482 5.11 -17.44 -23.62
CA ASP A 482 6.31 -17.75 -24.41
C ASP A 482 7.45 -16.72 -24.25
N GLN A 483 7.19 -15.60 -23.59
CA GLN A 483 8.16 -14.55 -23.28
C GLN A 483 8.60 -14.55 -21.82
N LEU A 484 7.85 -15.20 -20.92
CA LEU A 484 8.09 -15.24 -19.48
C LEU A 484 8.60 -16.61 -19.02
N GLU A 485 9.74 -16.62 -18.34
CA GLU A 485 10.34 -17.81 -17.74
C GLU A 485 9.65 -18.21 -16.43
N SER A 486 9.25 -17.21 -15.64
CA SER A 486 8.57 -17.40 -14.37
C SER A 486 7.80 -16.16 -13.93
N VAL A 487 6.76 -16.37 -13.13
CA VAL A 487 6.12 -15.35 -12.29
C VAL A 487 6.32 -15.76 -10.83
N THR A 488 6.87 -14.89 -10.00
CA THR A 488 7.12 -15.17 -8.58
C THR A 488 6.38 -14.16 -7.72
N VAL A 489 5.59 -14.62 -6.76
CA VAL A 489 4.93 -13.73 -5.78
C VAL A 489 5.85 -13.45 -4.60
N TRP A 490 5.90 -12.21 -4.11
CA TRP A 490 6.85 -11.78 -3.06
C TRP A 490 6.34 -12.06 -1.63
N GLY A 491 6.14 -13.34 -1.37
CA GLY A 491 5.73 -13.89 -0.09
C GLY A 491 4.76 -15.06 -0.28
N LEU A 492 4.70 -15.93 0.74
CA LEU A 492 3.86 -17.12 0.67
C LEU A 492 2.37 -16.84 0.95
N HIS A 493 2.08 -15.90 1.84
CA HIS A 493 0.74 -15.48 2.26
C HIS A 493 0.80 -14.07 2.86
N ASP A 494 -0.33 -13.38 3.01
CA ASP A 494 -0.35 -11.95 3.37
C ASP A 494 0.43 -11.61 4.65
N GLY A 495 0.34 -12.46 5.68
CA GLY A 495 1.12 -12.34 6.93
C GLY A 495 2.64 -12.48 6.78
N ARG A 496 3.14 -12.80 5.57
CA ARG A 496 4.56 -12.77 5.19
C ARG A 496 4.92 -11.60 4.29
N SER A 497 3.97 -10.78 3.85
CA SER A 497 4.29 -9.65 3.00
C SER A 497 5.08 -8.58 3.75
N TRP A 498 6.20 -8.17 3.17
CA TRP A 498 7.04 -7.06 3.64
C TRP A 498 6.26 -5.74 3.76
N LEU A 499 5.21 -5.55 2.95
CA LEU A 499 4.34 -4.37 2.94
C LEU A 499 3.60 -4.14 4.27
N ARG A 500 3.44 -5.18 5.11
CA ARG A 500 2.85 -5.08 6.46
C ARG A 500 3.84 -4.54 7.50
N SER A 501 5.13 -4.76 7.29
CA SER A 501 6.22 -4.47 8.23
C SER A 501 7.09 -3.27 7.83
N MET A 502 6.59 -2.42 6.93
CA MET A 502 7.24 -1.16 6.59
C MET A 502 7.31 -0.22 7.81
N SER A 503 7.99 0.93 7.65
CA SER A 503 8.15 1.93 8.74
C SER A 503 6.82 2.38 9.35
N THR A 504 5.76 2.39 8.55
CA THR A 504 4.37 2.53 8.99
C THR A 504 3.69 1.17 8.83
N PRO A 505 3.42 0.44 9.93
CA PRO A 505 2.80 -0.87 9.87
C PRO A 505 1.39 -0.81 9.28
N ARG A 506 1.07 -1.78 8.42
CA ARG A 506 -0.23 -1.92 7.76
C ARG A 506 -0.72 -3.36 7.92
N PRO A 507 -1.23 -3.75 9.11
CA PRO A 507 -1.51 -5.16 9.42
C PRO A 507 -2.61 -5.79 8.56
N LEU A 508 -3.45 -4.97 7.94
CA LEU A 508 -4.51 -5.42 7.02
C LEU A 508 -4.07 -5.40 5.54
N GLU A 509 -2.85 -4.95 5.22
CA GLU A 509 -2.36 -4.99 3.83
C GLU A 509 -2.28 -6.44 3.36
N SER A 510 -2.92 -6.74 2.24
CA SER A 510 -3.19 -8.12 1.85
C SER A 510 -2.89 -8.33 0.36
N PRO A 511 -1.61 -8.30 -0.04
CA PRO A 511 -1.24 -8.16 -1.44
C PRO A 511 -1.03 -9.50 -2.19
N LEU A 512 -1.14 -10.64 -1.49
CA LEU A 512 -0.77 -11.97 -1.99
C LEU A 512 -2.00 -12.88 -2.22
N PRO A 513 -1.86 -14.01 -2.96
CA PRO A 513 -2.99 -14.89 -3.26
C PRO A 513 -3.58 -15.68 -2.08
N PHE A 514 -2.85 -15.77 -0.95
CA PHE A 514 -3.25 -16.55 0.22
C PHE A 514 -3.30 -15.69 1.49
N SER A 515 -4.30 -15.93 2.33
CA SER A 515 -4.49 -15.22 3.59
C SER A 515 -3.54 -15.70 4.70
N ASP A 516 -3.53 -15.02 5.83
CA ASP A 516 -2.78 -15.41 7.05
C ASP A 516 -3.14 -16.81 7.57
N THR A 517 -4.31 -17.32 7.21
CA THR A 517 -4.80 -18.66 7.54
C THR A 517 -4.44 -19.71 6.49
N LEU A 518 -3.62 -19.33 5.49
CA LEU A 518 -3.23 -20.17 4.35
C LEU A 518 -4.39 -20.57 3.43
N GLN A 519 -5.53 -19.86 3.53
CA GLN A 519 -6.67 -20.05 2.63
C GLN A 519 -6.48 -19.26 1.34
N ALA A 520 -7.07 -19.77 0.26
CA ALA A 520 -7.14 -19.07 -1.01
C ALA A 520 -8.02 -17.81 -0.92
N LYS A 521 -7.51 -16.68 -1.41
CA LYS A 521 -8.27 -15.42 -1.53
C LYS A 521 -8.91 -15.28 -2.91
N TRP A 522 -9.68 -14.21 -3.11
CA TRP A 522 -10.17 -13.82 -4.43
C TRP A 522 -9.05 -13.66 -5.47
N ALA A 523 -7.88 -13.15 -5.08
CA ALA A 523 -6.69 -13.11 -5.93
C ALA A 523 -6.28 -14.50 -6.48
N TYR A 524 -6.28 -15.54 -5.64
CA TYR A 524 -6.03 -16.92 -6.09
C TYR A 524 -7.11 -17.38 -7.09
N TRP A 525 -8.39 -17.10 -6.81
CA TRP A 525 -9.47 -17.48 -7.70
C TRP A 525 -9.44 -16.74 -9.03
N GLY A 526 -9.01 -15.48 -9.04
CA GLY A 526 -8.73 -14.73 -10.27
C GLY A 526 -7.71 -15.43 -11.17
N ILE A 527 -6.68 -16.04 -10.58
CA ILE A 527 -5.69 -16.83 -11.35
C ILE A 527 -6.30 -18.15 -11.85
N VAL A 528 -7.00 -18.88 -10.99
CA VAL A 528 -7.32 -20.31 -11.19
C VAL A 528 -8.68 -20.56 -11.83
N ASP A 529 -9.72 -19.89 -11.36
CA ASP A 529 -11.12 -20.13 -11.74
C ASP A 529 -11.93 -18.83 -11.56
N PRO A 530 -11.82 -17.89 -12.52
CA PRO A 530 -12.45 -16.57 -12.41
C PRO A 530 -13.98 -16.59 -12.27
N ASP A 531 -14.64 -17.70 -12.63
CA ASP A 531 -16.08 -17.89 -12.48
C ASP A 531 -16.50 -17.95 -10.99
N ARG A 532 -15.54 -18.08 -10.06
CA ARG A 532 -15.78 -18.02 -8.61
C ARG A 532 -15.66 -16.62 -8.01
N LEU A 533 -15.19 -15.65 -8.78
CA LEU A 533 -15.14 -14.27 -8.29
C LEU A 533 -16.56 -13.76 -8.04
N PRO A 534 -16.80 -13.09 -6.89
CA PRO A 534 -18.01 -12.31 -6.70
C PRO A 534 -18.16 -11.27 -7.81
N ASP A 535 -19.38 -10.74 -8.00
CA ASP A 535 -19.52 -9.54 -8.80
C ASP A 535 -18.69 -8.42 -8.14
N LEU A 536 -18.03 -7.59 -8.96
CA LEU A 536 -17.40 -6.37 -8.45
C LEU A 536 -18.45 -5.62 -7.60
N PRO A 537 -18.07 -5.10 -6.43
CA PRO A 537 -18.95 -4.25 -5.65
C PRO A 537 -19.53 -3.16 -6.57
N ASP A 538 -20.79 -2.78 -6.37
CA ASP A 538 -21.40 -1.60 -7.00
C ASP A 538 -20.68 -0.35 -6.46
N ASN A 539 -19.42 -0.19 -6.84
CA ASN A 539 -18.68 1.03 -6.69
C ASN A 539 -19.31 1.96 -7.71
N GLU A 540 -20.19 2.86 -7.25
CA GLU A 540 -20.28 4.16 -7.91
C GLU A 540 -18.83 4.56 -8.20
N GLU A 541 -18.50 4.91 -9.45
CA GLU A 541 -17.14 5.32 -9.83
C GLU A 541 -16.56 6.16 -8.69
N PRO A 542 -15.29 5.97 -8.29
CA PRO A 542 -14.72 6.75 -7.21
C PRO A 542 -15.10 8.20 -7.48
N ASP A 543 -15.74 8.87 -6.52
CA ASP A 543 -16.21 10.24 -6.71
C ASP A 543 -14.97 11.14 -6.72
N TYR A 544 -14.24 11.09 -7.83
CA TYR A 544 -13.07 11.89 -8.11
C TYR A 544 -13.50 13.33 -8.02
N ALA A 545 -12.69 14.16 -7.36
CA ALA A 545 -12.97 15.58 -7.36
C ALA A 545 -13.04 16.06 -8.81
N ARG A 546 -14.21 16.56 -9.19
CA ARG A 546 -14.49 17.08 -10.52
C ARG A 546 -14.66 18.58 -10.45
N VAL A 547 -14.05 19.28 -11.39
CA VAL A 547 -14.25 20.70 -11.61
C VAL A 547 -14.75 20.92 -13.04
N GLN A 548 -15.90 21.58 -13.18
CA GLN A 548 -16.38 22.06 -14.46
C GLN A 548 -15.61 23.34 -14.81
N VAL A 549 -14.78 23.28 -15.85
CA VAL A 549 -13.96 24.39 -16.31
C VAL A 549 -14.72 25.13 -17.41
N PRO A 550 -15.16 26.37 -17.19
CA PRO A 550 -15.99 27.10 -18.17
C PRO A 550 -15.18 27.65 -19.33
N LEU A 551 -15.86 27.80 -20.48
CA LEU A 551 -15.31 28.42 -21.67
C LEU A 551 -15.12 29.92 -21.44
N ALA A 552 -13.91 30.42 -21.65
CA ALA A 552 -13.60 31.83 -21.54
C ALA A 552 -14.22 32.61 -22.71
N GLU A 553 -15.16 33.54 -22.43
CA GLU A 553 -15.67 34.46 -23.46
C GLU A 553 -14.54 35.31 -24.08
N THR A 554 -13.49 35.57 -23.30
CA THR A 554 -12.27 36.25 -23.72
C THR A 554 -11.11 35.67 -22.93
N ALA A 555 -10.07 35.19 -23.65
CA ALA A 555 -8.85 34.67 -23.03
C ALA A 555 -8.27 35.66 -22.01
N PRO A 556 -7.92 35.20 -20.79
CA PRO A 556 -7.36 36.07 -19.75
C PRO A 556 -5.98 36.59 -20.17
N GLY A 557 -5.62 37.79 -19.71
CA GLY A 557 -4.23 38.24 -19.76
C GLY A 557 -3.37 37.35 -18.87
N ILE A 558 -2.16 36.99 -19.34
CA ILE A 558 -1.15 36.32 -18.50
C ILE A 558 -0.07 37.37 -18.18
N ASP A 559 -0.35 38.21 -17.20
CA ASP A 559 0.50 39.35 -16.84
C ASP A 559 0.71 39.55 -15.32
N GLY A 560 0.11 38.69 -14.50
CA GLY A 560 0.20 38.70 -13.05
C GLY A 560 -0.89 39.54 -12.38
N GLU A 561 -1.82 40.11 -13.15
CA GLU A 561 -2.96 40.89 -12.65
C GLU A 561 -4.28 40.13 -12.87
N LYS A 562 -5.11 40.01 -11.81
CA LYS A 562 -6.43 39.36 -11.92
C LYS A 562 -7.37 40.23 -12.74
N ASP A 563 -7.56 39.83 -13.99
CA ASP A 563 -8.53 40.38 -14.92
C ASP A 563 -9.98 40.00 -14.60
N ALA A 564 -10.92 40.76 -15.16
CA ALA A 564 -12.36 40.52 -15.00
C ALA A 564 -12.84 39.20 -15.63
N ALA A 565 -12.07 38.62 -16.55
CA ALA A 565 -12.39 37.31 -17.13
C ALA A 565 -12.49 36.22 -16.04
N TRP A 566 -11.65 36.32 -15.00
CA TRP A 566 -11.63 35.37 -13.89
C TRP A 566 -12.88 35.42 -12.99
N ASP A 567 -13.75 36.42 -13.13
CA ASP A 567 -15.01 36.50 -12.36
C ASP A 567 -16.01 35.39 -12.75
N GLU A 568 -15.83 34.77 -13.93
CA GLU A 568 -16.66 33.68 -14.46
C GLU A 568 -16.00 32.30 -14.35
N ALA A 569 -14.78 32.23 -13.79
CA ALA A 569 -14.03 31.00 -13.63
C ALA A 569 -14.64 30.07 -12.56
N ALA A 570 -14.36 28.77 -12.69
CA ALA A 570 -14.56 27.84 -11.58
C ALA A 570 -13.40 27.92 -10.60
N THR A 571 -13.65 27.85 -9.29
CA THR A 571 -12.60 27.97 -8.26
C THR A 571 -12.56 26.74 -7.37
N VAL A 572 -11.36 26.17 -7.21
CA VAL A 572 -11.06 25.07 -6.27
C VAL A 572 -9.97 25.49 -5.29
N ALA A 573 -9.83 24.80 -4.16
CA ALA A 573 -8.83 25.12 -3.14
C ALA A 573 -7.83 23.98 -2.98
N THR A 574 -6.56 24.30 -2.76
CA THR A 574 -5.52 23.32 -2.41
C THR A 574 -5.54 23.05 -0.90
N ASP A 575 -6.58 22.36 -0.42
CA ASP A 575 -6.79 22.15 1.02
C ASP A 575 -6.27 20.80 1.54
N VAL A 576 -5.84 19.90 0.65
CA VAL A 576 -5.32 18.57 1.00
C VAL A 576 -3.86 18.70 1.41
N THR A 577 -3.56 18.41 2.68
CA THR A 577 -2.17 18.45 3.19
C THR A 577 -1.46 17.14 2.86
N VAL A 578 -0.39 17.24 2.08
CA VAL A 578 0.48 16.12 1.67
C VAL A 578 1.73 16.04 2.55
N GLU A 579 2.35 17.18 2.81
CA GLU A 579 3.58 17.30 3.59
C GLU A 579 3.46 18.51 4.52
N GLY A 580 4.03 18.41 5.73
CA GLY A 580 4.14 19.56 6.62
C GLY A 580 2.87 19.93 7.39
N SER A 581 2.78 21.21 7.76
CA SER A 581 1.70 21.75 8.59
C SER A 581 0.46 22.07 7.75
N ALA A 582 -0.74 21.82 8.30
CA ALA A 582 -2.03 22.24 7.72
C ALA A 582 -2.16 23.76 7.51
N GLU A 583 -1.32 24.54 8.20
CA GLU A 583 -1.25 26.01 8.13
C GLU A 583 -0.21 26.53 7.12
N GLY A 584 0.41 25.64 6.33
CA GLY A 584 1.35 26.03 5.26
C GLY A 584 0.67 26.76 4.09
N ALA A 585 1.46 27.15 3.09
CA ALA A 585 1.00 27.89 1.92
C ALA A 585 -0.10 27.14 1.13
N LYS A 586 -1.20 27.83 0.82
CA LYS A 586 -2.37 27.28 0.09
C LYS A 586 -2.88 28.25 -0.95
N ALA A 587 -3.59 27.76 -1.96
CA ALA A 587 -4.16 28.57 -3.02
C ALA A 587 -5.67 28.34 -3.20
N ASP A 588 -6.38 29.43 -3.51
CA ASP A 588 -7.59 29.35 -4.33
C ASP A 588 -7.16 29.36 -5.81
N VAL A 589 -7.60 28.39 -6.59
CA VAL A 589 -7.22 28.21 -7.99
C VAL A 589 -8.43 28.38 -8.89
N SER A 590 -8.41 29.41 -9.73
CA SER A 590 -9.46 29.68 -10.71
C SER A 590 -9.10 29.10 -12.07
N LEU A 591 -10.03 28.39 -12.71
CA LEU A 591 -9.83 27.65 -13.96
C LEU A 591 -10.82 28.09 -15.03
N MET A 592 -10.34 28.18 -16.27
CA MET A 592 -11.14 28.37 -17.49
C MET A 592 -10.41 27.79 -18.70
N TRP A 593 -11.08 27.64 -19.83
CA TRP A 593 -10.46 27.11 -21.05
C TRP A 593 -10.93 27.87 -22.31
N ASP A 594 -10.19 27.75 -23.41
CA ASP A 594 -10.65 28.11 -24.75
C ASP A 594 -10.20 27.08 -25.80
N ASP A 595 -10.43 27.35 -27.08
CA ASP A 595 -10.06 26.43 -28.17
C ASP A 595 -8.54 26.21 -28.33
N THR A 596 -7.71 26.88 -27.52
CA THR A 596 -6.25 26.82 -27.58
C THR A 596 -5.58 26.41 -26.27
N ALA A 597 -6.18 26.67 -25.11
CA ALA A 597 -5.50 26.47 -23.83
C ALA A 597 -6.42 26.20 -22.64
N LEU A 598 -5.84 25.55 -21.63
CA LEU A 598 -6.32 25.56 -20.26
C LEU A 598 -5.64 26.71 -19.49
N TYR A 599 -6.43 27.50 -18.77
CA TYR A 599 -5.95 28.63 -17.98
C TYR A 599 -6.13 28.36 -16.49
N ALA A 600 -5.13 28.72 -15.69
CA ALA A 600 -5.16 28.63 -14.23
C ALA A 600 -4.65 29.91 -13.57
N LEU A 601 -5.37 30.41 -12.57
CA LEU A 601 -4.98 31.51 -11.70
C LEU A 601 -4.90 31.01 -10.27
N PHE A 602 -3.70 30.93 -9.72
CA PHE A 602 -3.44 30.62 -8.32
C PHE A 602 -3.38 31.91 -7.50
N GLU A 603 -4.22 32.03 -6.48
CA GLU A 603 -4.13 33.07 -5.45
C GLU A 603 -3.61 32.44 -4.15
N VAL A 604 -2.28 32.49 -3.96
CA VAL A 604 -1.59 31.82 -2.85
C VAL A 604 -1.55 32.71 -1.61
N THR A 605 -1.93 32.15 -0.47
CA THR A 605 -1.73 32.74 0.86
C THR A 605 -0.49 32.11 1.49
N ASP A 606 0.54 32.93 1.69
CA ASP A 606 1.80 32.55 2.29
C ASP A 606 2.45 33.76 2.99
N PRO A 607 2.66 33.71 4.33
CA PRO A 607 3.31 34.79 5.06
C PRO A 607 4.84 34.85 4.87
N GLN A 608 5.51 33.86 4.27
CA GLN A 608 6.97 33.72 4.24
C GLN A 608 7.55 33.21 2.91
N LEU A 609 7.62 34.08 1.90
CA LEU A 609 8.24 33.75 0.60
C LEU A 609 9.75 33.43 0.68
N ASP A 610 10.14 32.32 0.06
CA ASP A 610 11.49 31.77 -0.04
C ASP A 610 11.75 31.09 -1.41
N GLU A 611 12.79 31.56 -2.10
CA GLU A 611 13.31 30.98 -3.35
C GLU A 611 14.78 30.52 -3.20
N SER A 612 15.26 30.35 -1.96
CA SER A 612 16.69 30.12 -1.68
C SER A 612 17.17 28.69 -1.93
N SER A 613 16.27 27.71 -2.04
CA SER A 613 16.65 26.34 -2.40
C SER A 613 17.20 26.28 -3.82
N PRO A 614 18.29 25.52 -4.08
CA PRO A 614 18.72 25.24 -5.45
C PRO A 614 17.73 24.34 -6.22
N ASN A 615 16.82 23.66 -5.52
CA ASN A 615 15.83 22.76 -6.12
C ASN A 615 14.50 23.50 -6.32
N PRO A 616 13.98 23.62 -7.56
CA PRO A 616 12.74 24.36 -7.82
C PRO A 616 11.52 23.86 -7.03
N TRP A 617 11.42 22.55 -6.77
CA TRP A 617 10.31 21.97 -6.00
C TRP A 617 10.38 22.24 -4.50
N GLU A 618 11.48 22.80 -3.98
CA GLU A 618 11.63 23.20 -2.59
C GLU A 618 11.50 24.72 -2.39
N GLN A 619 11.22 25.46 -3.47
CA GLN A 619 10.94 26.90 -3.44
C GLN A 619 9.43 27.13 -3.32
N ASP A 620 9.03 28.31 -2.84
CA ASP A 620 7.65 28.76 -2.93
C ASP A 620 7.20 28.83 -4.38
N SER A 621 6.32 27.91 -4.72
CA SER A 621 5.87 27.67 -6.08
C SER A 621 4.53 26.98 -6.11
N VAL A 622 3.86 27.10 -7.25
CA VAL A 622 2.67 26.33 -7.57
C VAL A 622 2.99 25.31 -8.64
N GLU A 623 2.27 24.19 -8.65
CA GLU A 623 2.33 23.19 -9.71
C GLU A 623 0.95 22.88 -10.29
N LEU A 624 0.92 22.58 -11.59
CA LEU A 624 -0.24 22.05 -12.29
C LEU A 624 0.19 20.78 -13.02
N PHE A 625 -0.55 19.71 -12.79
CA PHE A 625 -0.38 18.42 -13.42
C PHE A 625 -1.57 18.15 -14.34
N LEU A 626 -1.30 17.74 -15.59
CA LEU A 626 -2.32 17.63 -16.62
C LEU A 626 -2.16 16.35 -17.43
N ASN A 627 -3.22 15.55 -17.51
CA ASN A 627 -3.34 14.36 -18.35
C ASN A 627 -4.50 14.60 -19.33
N PRO A 628 -4.23 15.17 -20.52
CA PRO A 628 -5.24 15.39 -21.54
C PRO A 628 -5.92 14.07 -21.93
N GLY A 629 -7.25 14.08 -21.95
CA GLY A 629 -8.07 12.89 -22.22
C GLY A 629 -8.32 11.97 -21.03
N ASN A 630 -7.76 12.27 -19.84
CA ASN A 630 -8.02 11.54 -18.59
C ASN A 630 -7.79 10.02 -18.71
N THR A 631 -6.65 9.62 -19.28
CA THR A 631 -6.33 8.20 -19.58
C THR A 631 -6.03 7.36 -18.35
N ARG A 632 -5.57 7.99 -17.24
CA ARG A 632 -5.41 7.36 -15.91
C ARG A 632 -4.59 6.07 -15.91
N GLU A 633 -3.46 6.11 -16.60
CA GLU A 633 -2.62 4.93 -16.80
C GLU A 633 -1.82 4.51 -15.56
N GLY A 634 -1.89 5.22 -14.44
CA GLY A 634 -1.17 4.89 -13.21
C GLY A 634 0.30 5.31 -13.20
N GLY A 635 0.83 5.75 -14.34
CA GLY A 635 2.10 6.46 -14.52
C GLY A 635 1.93 7.56 -15.59
N TYR A 636 2.93 8.43 -15.76
CA TYR A 636 2.88 9.47 -16.80
C TYR A 636 2.89 8.85 -18.20
N GLY A 637 1.86 9.15 -18.98
CA GLY A 637 1.76 8.83 -20.41
C GLY A 637 2.47 9.85 -21.30
N GLU A 638 2.40 9.64 -22.63
CA GLU A 638 3.05 10.50 -23.64
C GLU A 638 2.42 11.90 -23.80
N ALA A 639 1.35 12.21 -23.08
CA ALA A 639 0.67 13.51 -23.11
C ALA A 639 0.67 14.21 -21.75
N ASP A 640 1.30 13.63 -20.73
CA ASP A 640 1.16 14.08 -19.34
C ASP A 640 2.18 15.13 -18.96
N GLY A 641 1.71 16.31 -18.56
CA GLY A 641 2.56 17.45 -18.21
C GLY A 641 2.59 17.73 -16.70
N GLN A 642 3.76 18.12 -16.21
CA GLN A 642 3.96 18.76 -14.90
C GLN A 642 4.56 20.14 -15.11
N TYR A 643 3.90 21.17 -14.59
CA TYR A 643 4.31 22.56 -14.73
C TYR A 643 4.46 23.20 -13.37
N ARG A 644 5.63 23.77 -13.07
CA ARG A 644 5.89 24.50 -11.83
C ARG A 644 6.29 25.93 -12.12
N VAL A 645 5.71 26.87 -11.37
CA VAL A 645 6.01 28.30 -11.46
C VAL A 645 6.23 28.88 -10.07
N SER A 646 7.39 29.51 -9.85
CA SER A 646 7.71 30.19 -8.58
C SER A 646 6.96 31.52 -8.43
N PHE A 647 6.92 32.06 -7.21
CA PHE A 647 6.40 33.41 -6.98
C PHE A 647 7.17 34.53 -7.70
N THR A 648 8.37 34.24 -8.22
CA THR A 648 9.18 35.12 -9.08
C THR A 648 9.02 34.85 -10.58
N ASN A 649 8.05 34.01 -10.96
CA ASN A 649 7.77 33.57 -12.32
C ASN A 649 8.89 32.75 -12.97
N ALA A 650 9.68 32.03 -12.17
CA ALA A 650 10.61 31.04 -12.71
C ALA A 650 9.83 29.76 -13.05
N VAL A 651 9.89 29.35 -14.31
CA VAL A 651 9.21 28.14 -14.81
C VAL A 651 10.17 26.95 -14.77
N SER A 652 9.69 25.82 -14.27
CA SER A 652 10.31 24.51 -14.43
C SER A 652 9.26 23.47 -14.80
N VAL A 653 9.58 22.56 -15.71
CA VAL A 653 8.71 21.45 -16.09
C VAL A 653 9.23 20.15 -15.48
N GLY A 654 8.32 19.19 -15.23
CA GLY A 654 8.66 17.89 -14.68
C GLY A 654 9.56 17.06 -15.59
N GLY A 655 10.37 16.19 -14.99
CA GLY A 655 11.27 15.28 -15.73
C GLY A 655 10.67 13.92 -16.08
N ASN A 656 9.42 13.65 -15.67
CA ASN A 656 8.82 12.30 -15.71
C ASN A 656 7.90 12.03 -16.90
N GLY A 657 7.53 13.05 -17.69
CA GLY A 657 6.74 12.92 -18.91
C GLY A 657 6.95 14.10 -19.86
N PRO A 658 6.50 14.01 -21.12
CA PRO A 658 6.55 15.13 -22.08
C PRO A 658 5.65 16.31 -21.64
N GLU A 659 5.85 17.50 -22.18
CA GLU A 659 4.94 18.62 -21.88
C GLU A 659 3.59 18.37 -22.58
N ALA A 660 2.48 18.30 -21.83
CA ALA A 660 1.10 18.25 -22.37
C ALA A 660 0.82 19.35 -23.42
N GLY A 661 1.52 20.48 -23.26
CA GLY A 661 1.65 21.58 -24.19
C GLY A 661 2.56 22.68 -23.67
N GLU A 662 2.84 23.68 -24.50
CA GLU A 662 3.68 24.84 -24.12
C GLU A 662 3.01 25.67 -23.01
N ILE A 663 3.78 26.10 -22.02
CA ILE A 663 3.32 26.97 -20.92
C ILE A 663 3.67 28.44 -21.16
N THR A 664 2.71 29.33 -20.89
CA THR A 664 2.93 30.77 -20.68
C THR A 664 2.52 31.12 -19.25
N SER A 665 3.36 31.87 -18.51
CA SER A 665 3.06 32.24 -17.12
C SER A 665 3.46 33.66 -16.74
N ALA A 666 2.80 34.19 -15.73
CA ALA A 666 3.15 35.43 -15.05
C ALA A 666 2.92 35.30 -13.54
N ALA A 667 3.72 36.00 -12.71
CA ALA A 667 3.57 35.98 -11.26
C ALA A 667 3.70 37.37 -10.66
N ALA A 668 2.99 37.61 -9.55
CA ALA A 668 3.05 38.85 -8.79
C ALA A 668 2.91 38.59 -7.28
N VAL A 669 3.76 39.23 -6.48
CA VAL A 669 3.64 39.19 -5.01
C VAL A 669 2.42 40.01 -4.56
N THR A 670 1.62 39.44 -3.67
CA THR A 670 0.41 40.07 -3.10
C THR A 670 0.66 40.51 -1.65
N GLU A 671 -0.35 41.09 -0.99
CA GLU A 671 -0.23 41.47 0.43
C GLU A 671 -0.12 40.25 1.37
N THR A 672 -0.68 39.12 0.95
CA THR A 672 -0.86 37.91 1.78
C THR A 672 -0.09 36.70 1.25
N GLY A 673 0.68 36.85 0.17
CA GLY A 673 1.42 35.77 -0.48
C GLY A 673 1.79 36.16 -1.91
N TYR A 674 1.34 35.39 -2.90
CA TYR A 674 1.62 35.65 -4.30
C TYR A 674 0.52 35.12 -5.22
N ARG A 675 0.58 35.54 -6.48
CA ARG A 675 -0.32 35.14 -7.53
C ARG A 675 0.48 34.56 -8.68
N VAL A 676 -0.05 33.51 -9.31
CA VAL A 676 0.46 32.96 -10.56
C VAL A 676 -0.67 32.79 -11.55
N GLU A 677 -0.48 33.27 -12.77
CA GLU A 677 -1.32 32.98 -13.94
C GLU A 677 -0.57 32.03 -14.86
N MET A 678 -1.27 31.02 -15.39
CA MET A 678 -0.77 30.06 -16.36
C MET A 678 -1.75 29.91 -17.52
N ALA A 679 -1.20 29.72 -18.71
CA ALA A 679 -1.88 29.18 -19.88
C ALA A 679 -1.07 27.99 -20.39
N ILE A 680 -1.69 26.82 -20.47
CA ILE A 680 -1.10 25.58 -21.00
C ILE A 680 -1.80 25.26 -22.31
N ALA A 681 -1.04 25.23 -23.41
CA ALA A 681 -1.59 24.91 -24.70
C ALA A 681 -2.22 23.51 -24.71
N LEU A 682 -3.38 23.36 -25.35
CA LEU A 682 -4.04 22.09 -25.56
C LEU A 682 -4.09 21.78 -27.06
N ALA A 683 -3.90 20.51 -27.43
CA ALA A 683 -4.10 20.07 -28.81
C ALA A 683 -5.60 20.10 -29.18
N ASP A 684 -5.91 20.33 -30.46
CA ASP A 684 -7.29 20.44 -30.98
C ASP A 684 -8.21 19.25 -30.60
N GLU A 685 -7.63 18.05 -30.40
CA GLU A 685 -8.37 16.85 -30.00
C GLU A 685 -8.74 16.80 -28.51
N HIS A 686 -8.24 17.74 -27.73
CA HIS A 686 -8.52 17.90 -26.30
C HIS A 686 -9.35 19.16 -25.99
N THR A 687 -9.67 20.01 -26.98
CA THR A 687 -10.40 21.28 -26.81
C THR A 687 -11.85 21.21 -27.30
N GLU A 688 -12.64 20.30 -26.74
CA GLU A 688 -14.09 20.23 -27.01
C GLU A 688 -14.94 20.24 -25.74
N ILE A 689 -16.16 20.79 -25.83
CA ILE A 689 -17.12 20.77 -24.72
C ILE A 689 -17.44 19.31 -24.37
N GLY A 690 -17.28 18.96 -23.10
CA GLY A 690 -17.41 17.62 -22.55
C GLY A 690 -16.09 16.83 -22.53
N ALA A 691 -14.98 17.39 -23.01
CA ALA A 691 -13.67 16.78 -22.83
C ALA A 691 -13.31 16.72 -21.35
N GLU A 692 -12.74 15.59 -20.93
CA GLU A 692 -12.28 15.35 -19.57
C GLU A 692 -10.76 15.22 -19.57
N HIS A 693 -10.11 15.86 -18.60
CA HIS A 693 -8.68 15.79 -18.40
C HIS A 693 -8.38 15.44 -16.95
N GLY A 694 -7.39 14.58 -16.72
CA GLY A 694 -6.84 14.40 -15.39
C GLY A 694 -6.15 15.70 -14.97
N LEU A 695 -6.47 16.21 -13.78
CA LEU A 695 -5.94 17.48 -13.26
C LEU A 695 -5.54 17.32 -11.80
N GLU A 696 -4.36 17.82 -11.46
CA GLU A 696 -3.96 18.07 -10.06
C GLU A 696 -3.30 19.44 -9.93
N LEU A 697 -3.45 20.07 -8.75
CA LEU A 697 -2.99 21.42 -8.46
C LEU A 697 -2.27 21.42 -7.11
N GLN A 698 -1.07 21.97 -7.04
CA GLN A 698 -0.24 21.92 -5.84
C GLN A 698 0.37 23.28 -5.49
N VAL A 699 0.60 23.49 -4.19
CA VAL A 699 1.43 24.56 -3.65
C VAL A 699 2.57 23.95 -2.85
N ASN A 700 3.81 24.36 -3.15
CA ASN A 700 4.99 24.07 -2.35
C ASN A 700 5.28 25.28 -1.44
N ASP A 701 5.50 25.03 -0.15
CA ASP A 701 5.84 26.02 0.87
C ASP A 701 7.31 25.88 1.27
N GLY A 702 8.13 26.91 1.00
CA GLY A 702 9.57 26.93 1.24
C GLY A 702 9.96 27.73 2.48
N THR A 703 10.94 27.25 3.26
CA THR A 703 11.55 28.07 4.32
C THR A 703 13.00 27.70 4.58
N ASP A 704 13.87 28.71 4.62
CA ASP A 704 15.32 28.57 4.83
C ASP A 704 15.99 27.56 3.87
N GLY A 705 15.51 27.51 2.62
CA GLY A 705 16.07 26.70 1.55
C GLY A 705 15.64 25.23 1.55
N VAL A 706 14.55 24.89 2.24
CA VAL A 706 13.96 23.55 2.28
C VAL A 706 12.45 23.66 2.16
N ARG A 707 11.80 22.69 1.51
CA ARG A 707 10.33 22.60 1.54
C ARG A 707 9.85 22.22 2.94
N THR A 708 8.84 22.92 3.44
CA THR A 708 8.27 22.67 4.77
C THR A 708 6.82 22.22 4.72
N ALA A 709 6.08 22.49 3.64
CA ALA A 709 4.76 21.94 3.41
C ALA A 709 4.43 21.77 1.92
N VAL A 710 3.48 20.87 1.65
CA VAL A 710 2.85 20.67 0.34
C VAL A 710 1.36 20.57 0.55
N HIS A 711 0.60 21.36 -0.22
CA HIS A 711 -0.86 21.29 -0.25
C HIS A 711 -1.36 21.09 -1.68
N THR A 712 -2.27 20.15 -1.87
CA THR A 712 -2.84 19.76 -3.16
C THR A 712 -4.35 20.00 -3.20
N TRP A 713 -4.94 19.98 -4.40
CA TRP A 713 -6.39 20.06 -4.58
C TRP A 713 -7.07 18.75 -4.22
N TYR A 714 -6.55 17.61 -4.69
CA TYR A 714 -7.22 16.33 -4.52
C TYR A 714 -6.31 15.18 -4.07
N ASP A 715 -5.19 14.91 -4.74
CA ASP A 715 -4.30 13.77 -4.46
C ASP A 715 -3.61 13.91 -3.09
N PRO A 716 -3.91 13.05 -2.11
CA PRO A 716 -3.31 13.09 -0.78
C PRO A 716 -1.96 12.36 -0.72
N THR A 717 -1.54 11.67 -1.78
CA THR A 717 -0.38 10.78 -1.74
C THR A 717 0.95 11.51 -1.90
N GLY A 718 0.93 12.71 -2.49
CA GLY A 718 2.15 13.42 -2.88
C GLY A 718 2.92 12.76 -4.01
N LEU A 719 2.29 11.84 -4.74
CA LEU A 719 2.89 11.12 -5.87
C LEU A 719 2.44 11.66 -7.22
N SER A 720 1.71 12.78 -7.26
CA SER A 720 1.29 13.44 -8.50
C SER A 720 2.43 13.81 -9.43
N TRP A 721 3.66 13.97 -8.95
CA TRP A 721 4.84 14.15 -9.81
C TRP A 721 5.25 12.87 -10.57
N ASN A 722 4.68 11.71 -10.24
CA ASN A 722 5.06 10.40 -10.78
C ASN A 722 3.89 9.60 -11.38
N THR A 723 2.67 9.79 -10.88
CA THR A 723 1.48 9.04 -11.29
C THR A 723 0.25 9.94 -11.43
N ASN A 724 -0.60 9.63 -12.41
CA ASN A 724 -1.91 10.25 -12.63
C ASN A 724 -3.07 9.45 -12.03
N ALA A 725 -2.80 8.36 -11.30
CA ALA A 725 -3.81 7.44 -10.76
C ALA A 725 -4.86 8.12 -9.86
N ASN A 726 -4.42 9.15 -9.13
CA ASN A 726 -5.22 9.81 -8.11
C ASN A 726 -5.59 11.25 -8.49
N TRP A 727 -5.44 11.66 -9.74
CA TRP A 727 -5.78 13.03 -10.15
C TRP A 727 -7.30 13.24 -10.22
N GLY A 728 -7.72 14.47 -9.92
CA GLY A 728 -9.09 14.92 -10.15
C GLY A 728 -9.41 15.02 -11.65
N ILE A 729 -10.64 15.44 -11.96
CA ILE A 729 -11.12 15.60 -13.34
C ILE A 729 -11.44 17.07 -13.60
N ALA A 730 -10.82 17.64 -14.64
CA ALA A 730 -11.27 18.87 -15.28
C ALA A 730 -12.21 18.53 -16.45
N GLU A 731 -13.48 18.92 -16.34
CA GLU A 731 -14.47 18.76 -17.42
C GLU A 731 -14.67 20.11 -18.12
N LEU A 732 -14.36 20.17 -19.41
CA LEU A 732 -14.52 21.40 -20.19
C LEU A 732 -16.00 21.64 -20.50
N VAL A 733 -16.56 22.76 -20.04
CA VAL A 733 -17.99 23.10 -20.23
C VAL A 733 -18.16 24.45 -20.91
N GLU A 734 -19.35 24.71 -21.47
CA GLU A 734 -19.71 26.04 -21.99
C GLU A 734 -19.88 27.03 -20.84
N ASP A 735 -20.71 26.67 -19.85
CA ASP A 735 -20.96 27.43 -18.63
C ASP A 735 -20.99 26.46 -17.43
N VAL A 736 -20.64 26.93 -16.24
CA VAL A 736 -20.73 26.14 -14.99
C VAL A 736 -22.20 25.97 -14.57
N GLU A 737 -22.63 24.75 -14.25
CA GLU A 737 -23.98 24.52 -13.73
C GLU A 737 -24.11 24.97 -12.25
N ASP A 738 -25.24 25.61 -11.89
CA ASP A 738 -25.52 26.11 -10.54
C ASP A 738 -25.32 25.01 -9.47
N GLY A 739 -24.24 25.12 -8.69
CA GLY A 739 -23.91 24.22 -7.58
C GLY A 739 -22.82 23.17 -7.85
N ASN A 740 -22.26 23.10 -9.06
CA ASN A 740 -21.19 22.17 -9.44
C ASN A 740 -19.85 22.88 -9.78
N GLY A 741 -19.75 24.18 -9.49
CA GLY A 741 -18.60 25.04 -9.79
C GLY A 741 -17.47 25.09 -8.77
N GLY A 742 -17.55 24.27 -7.72
CA GLY A 742 -16.51 24.16 -6.70
C GLY A 742 -16.49 22.73 -6.18
N GLY A 743 -15.35 22.06 -6.39
CA GLY A 743 -15.15 20.63 -6.23
C GLY A 743 -15.81 20.03 -4.98
N GLY A 744 -16.46 18.88 -5.19
CA GLY A 744 -17.06 18.09 -4.12
C GLY A 744 -16.12 17.93 -2.93
N LYS A 745 -16.67 18.11 -1.73
CA LYS A 745 -16.00 17.70 -0.50
C LYS A 745 -15.93 16.17 -0.48
N LEU A 746 -14.73 15.65 -0.25
CA LEU A 746 -14.36 14.29 0.17
C LEU A 746 -15.52 13.28 0.27
N PRO A 747 -15.49 12.17 -0.51
CA PRO A 747 -15.75 10.87 0.07
C PRO A 747 -14.58 10.60 1.04
N THR A 748 -14.88 10.55 2.33
CA THR A 748 -13.92 10.05 3.32
C THR A 748 -13.77 8.54 3.13
N THR A 749 -12.90 8.13 2.22
CA THR A 749 -12.37 6.77 2.13
C THR A 749 -10.90 6.88 1.72
N GLY A 750 -9.98 6.77 2.69
CA GLY A 750 -8.55 6.91 2.49
C GLY A 750 -7.92 7.86 3.51
N VAL A 751 -7.77 7.37 4.75
CA VAL A 751 -7.19 8.15 5.84
C VAL A 751 -5.69 8.32 5.61
N GLY A 752 -5.28 9.55 5.32
CA GLY A 752 -3.98 10.08 5.74
C GLY A 752 -4.18 10.87 7.02
N LEU A 753 -3.78 10.34 8.19
CA LEU A 753 -3.77 11.11 9.43
C LEU A 753 -2.35 11.23 10.00
N THR A 754 -1.79 12.43 9.93
CA THR A 754 -0.79 12.86 10.93
C THR A 754 -1.40 13.92 11.84
N VAL A 755 -1.68 13.50 13.07
CA VAL A 755 -1.74 14.23 14.36
C VAL A 755 -2.01 15.76 14.34
N ALA A 756 -3.18 16.16 14.85
CA ALA A 756 -3.33 17.42 15.61
C ALA A 756 -4.38 17.29 16.73
N ILE A 757 -3.91 17.03 17.96
CA ILE A 757 -4.72 17.22 19.18
C ILE A 757 -4.57 18.67 19.65
N ALA A 758 -5.69 19.42 19.67
CA ALA A 758 -6.14 20.36 20.73
C ALA A 758 -6.76 21.66 20.17
N GLY A 759 -8.07 21.87 20.37
CA GLY A 759 -8.68 23.17 20.06
C GLY A 759 -10.21 23.32 20.14
N ALA A 760 -10.85 22.84 21.21
CA ALA A 760 -12.16 23.25 21.76
C ALA A 760 -13.25 23.96 20.89
N ALA A 761 -14.38 23.26 20.73
CA ALA A 761 -15.78 23.69 20.96
C ALA A 761 -16.29 25.06 20.42
N ALA A 762 -17.30 25.03 19.53
CA ALA A 762 -18.72 25.31 19.85
C ALA A 762 -19.58 25.75 18.63
N LEU A 763 -20.87 25.33 18.67
CA LEU A 763 -22.07 25.80 17.94
C LEU A 763 -22.26 25.36 16.47
N ALA A 764 -23.46 25.13 15.94
CA ALA A 764 -24.77 24.65 16.39
C ALA A 764 -25.71 24.70 15.16
N VAL A 765 -26.34 23.57 14.83
CA VAL A 765 -27.76 23.42 14.38
C VAL A 765 -28.27 24.10 13.08
N ALA A 766 -29.00 23.26 12.31
CA ALA A 766 -30.04 23.49 11.29
C ALA A 766 -29.57 23.55 9.82
N GLY A 767 -30.14 22.79 8.87
CA GLY A 767 -31.29 21.88 8.94
C GLY A 767 -31.58 21.18 7.61
N LEU A 768 -32.34 20.09 7.71
CA LEU A 768 -33.03 19.33 6.65
C LEU A 768 -33.64 20.21 5.55
N ALA A 769 -33.58 19.76 4.28
CA ALA A 769 -34.77 19.32 3.53
C ALA A 769 -34.52 18.99 2.03
N THR A 770 -34.82 17.73 1.67
CA THR A 770 -35.47 17.26 0.42
C THR A 770 -34.62 16.93 -0.83
N LEU A 771 -34.35 15.63 -1.01
CA LEU A 771 -34.08 14.95 -2.28
C LEU A 771 -35.41 14.50 -2.93
N ILE A 772 -35.64 14.76 -4.22
CA ILE A 772 -36.65 14.07 -5.05
C ILE A 772 -36.04 13.72 -6.42
N LEU A 773 -35.78 12.41 -6.58
CA LEU A 773 -35.97 11.56 -7.77
C LEU A 773 -35.78 12.18 -9.18
N LEU A 774 -34.82 11.64 -9.93
CA LEU A 774 -35.04 11.21 -11.32
C LEU A 774 -34.02 10.14 -11.76
N ARG A 775 -34.41 8.87 -11.60
CA ARG A 775 -33.86 7.72 -12.32
C ARG A 775 -33.89 7.97 -13.83
N ARG A 776 -32.75 7.86 -14.51
CA ARG A 776 -32.70 7.53 -15.94
C ARG A 776 -31.76 6.35 -16.19
N ARG A 777 -32.39 5.21 -16.49
CA ARG A 777 -31.79 4.07 -17.20
C ARG A 777 -31.12 4.56 -18.48
N ARG A 778 -29.87 4.15 -18.72
CA ARG A 778 -29.37 3.94 -20.08
C ARG A 778 -28.80 2.54 -20.22
N THR A 779 -29.16 1.99 -21.36
CA THR A 779 -29.10 0.60 -21.80
C THR A 779 -27.75 0.25 -22.38
N ALA A 780 -27.31 -0.97 -22.07
CA ALA A 780 -26.28 -1.71 -22.78
C ALA A 780 -26.47 -1.69 -24.31
N ALA A 781 -25.35 -1.59 -25.03
CA ALA A 781 -25.20 -1.96 -26.43
C ALA A 781 -23.91 -2.79 -26.53
N ASN A 782 -24.04 -4.12 -26.62
CA ASN A 782 -23.94 -4.90 -27.86
C ASN A 782 -22.51 -5.02 -28.39
N TRP A 783 -21.85 -6.12 -28.04
CA TRP A 783 -20.91 -6.80 -28.92
C TRP A 783 -21.56 -8.12 -29.36
N GLY A 784 -21.63 -8.31 -30.68
CA GLY A 784 -22.11 -9.50 -31.32
C GLY A 784 -21.27 -9.77 -32.56
N GLU A 785 -20.88 -11.05 -32.65
CA GLU A 785 -20.11 -11.77 -33.68
C GLU A 785 -18.60 -11.54 -33.78
#